data_AF-F2UPE6-F1
#
_entry.id   AF-F2UPE6-F1
#
_cell.length_a   1.000
_cell.length_b   1.000
_cell.length_c   1.000
_cell.angle_alpha   90.00
_cell.angle_beta   90.00
_cell.angle_gamma   90.00
#
_symmetry.space_group_name_H-M   'P 1'
#
loop_
_entity.id
_entity.type
_entity.pdbx_description
1 polymer ?
#
loop_
_entity_poly.entity_id
_entity_poly.type
_entity_poly.pdbx_seq_one_letter_code
_entity_poly.pdbx_strand_id
1 'polypeptide(L)'
;MASQVNSNGGVQVEEEQQRAEERKRGVKRLKRYFAGNGFELNEDTLMAVLDMFDGDLKEAQAFLEVGAGDDQGGFDVREYANSDGRPPDFDANPPEMVKLDIPQPETLAHRIKAAFLSPRSTFEQHHTLQTQHPRAYRAVLDILLRCRVDLHHGAKARALAAALARKDRSFVEYVLSGEVNGLLGEDMGVADVFGLPELLRALKILDTARLVRQLEGRVERMQARAEEKRQRLIARAKAKKSEQEEEEQAKEKKASKVTKGERKDKKEEEEEGEKQNQGKDKNAVTPQQDHDDDDDGSRDNDDDDDGEDQQQQQQQQQQQRRGVRYQRHRNHRGRGRGRGRGRGRTGTRGRGRHHRQQRTVEDSVPELPAPFKGRVMRLRKQLEDTRACAEYVGGATLTGACARYVRQLVARVPASKLEYFALQLPPEPWQELADLVHVNPARGVQLPWFMPRVFGEEPPEDSMVAACKHMTQSTALSVIRKWRPPYSFLRLHGKGDSDALSEACKLQVASYAPINTCLWWHHELYTPNLDTVLAERIHQGDHPTLPYGKLMERLLYLKQQHAASPLIPLLLPLAEEHLRRLDVDLAPPVVVLGDASYSMDVAIRVSVIISSVVAALTEGDLRFFNTESTCPDTVPRTAADVLDVVSTTRADRQTAPAAALAEFYSERRVVKTFVVVTDEKENMKHDGLYFHQLFYKYYTEVHPAQIVFVSFLEPNQTGVMTAALRNLGIEPIQFALDARLPDLTKLDSILGLLSTEAQPFRHMVDHADGGGEGEVGGEEGEEGGEEGEGGEEGEDEGGDEAE
;
A
#
# COMPACT_ATOMS: atom_id res chain seq x y z
N MET A 1 -19.88 18.75 19.65
CA MET A 1 -18.81 17.86 19.11
C MET A 1 -17.72 18.57 18.28
N ALA A 2 -17.87 19.83 17.82
CA ALA A 2 -16.77 20.58 17.19
C ALA A 2 -15.79 21.29 18.18
N SER A 3 -16.04 21.19 19.50
CA SER A 3 -15.27 21.91 20.54
C SER A 3 -14.17 21.07 21.20
N GLN A 4 -14.13 19.75 21.02
CA GLN A 4 -13.20 18.86 21.75
C GLN A 4 -12.02 18.35 20.90
N VAL A 5 -12.05 18.53 19.58
CA VAL A 5 -10.95 18.17 18.66
C VAL A 5 -9.71 19.08 18.83
N ASN A 6 -9.84 20.22 19.52
CA ASN A 6 -8.72 21.14 19.78
C ASN A 6 -7.86 20.80 21.01
N SER A 7 -8.25 19.82 21.84
CA SER A 7 -7.53 19.55 23.11
C SER A 7 -6.29 18.67 22.93
N ASN A 8 -6.34 17.62 22.12
CA ASN A 8 -5.18 16.74 21.86
C ASN A 8 -4.12 17.37 20.95
N GLY A 9 -4.48 18.39 20.16
CA GLY A 9 -3.49 19.18 19.43
C GLY A 9 -2.60 20.01 20.36
N GLY A 10 -3.08 20.37 21.56
CA GLY A 10 -2.31 21.15 22.53
C GLY A 10 -1.12 20.39 23.12
N VAL A 11 -1.32 19.12 23.49
CA VAL A 11 -0.28 18.29 24.13
C VAL A 11 0.88 18.00 23.15
N GLN A 12 0.57 17.66 21.90
CA GLN A 12 1.62 17.45 20.89
C GLN A 12 2.38 18.73 20.57
N VAL A 13 1.70 19.88 20.54
CA VAL A 13 2.34 21.18 20.29
C VAL A 13 3.23 21.59 21.46
N GLU A 14 2.82 21.33 22.71
CA GLU A 14 3.65 21.61 23.89
C GLU A 14 4.88 20.70 23.96
N GLU A 15 4.75 19.39 23.69
CA GLU A 15 5.89 18.47 23.61
C GLU A 15 6.88 18.85 22.50
N GLU A 16 6.38 19.24 21.33
CA GLU A 16 7.21 19.66 20.21
C GLU A 16 7.95 20.97 20.52
N GLN A 17 7.29 21.91 21.22
CA GLN A 17 7.91 23.13 21.71
C GLN A 17 8.99 22.86 22.76
N GLN A 18 8.73 21.97 23.73
CA GLN A 18 9.72 21.57 24.74
C GLN A 18 10.95 20.94 24.08
N ARG A 19 10.75 19.99 23.16
CA ARG A 19 11.85 19.37 22.40
C ARG A 19 12.64 20.40 21.58
N ALA A 20 11.97 21.39 20.98
CA ALA A 20 12.64 22.46 20.24
C ALA A 20 13.46 23.38 21.15
N GLU A 21 13.00 23.64 22.38
CA GLU A 21 13.79 24.40 23.37
C GLU A 21 14.99 23.63 23.89
N GLU A 22 14.83 22.34 24.22
CA GLU A 22 15.91 21.47 24.65
C GLU A 22 17.00 21.36 23.58
N ARG A 23 16.59 21.21 22.32
CA ARG A 23 17.48 21.25 21.15
C ARG A 23 18.30 22.53 21.06
N LYS A 24 17.66 23.71 21.17
CA LYS A 24 18.37 25.00 21.21
C LYS A 24 19.33 25.12 22.40
N ARG A 25 18.97 24.57 23.56
CA ARG A 25 19.86 24.54 24.74
C ARG A 25 21.06 23.62 24.49
N GLY A 26 20.84 22.48 23.85
CA GLY A 26 21.90 21.56 23.43
C GLY A 26 22.90 22.23 22.50
N VAL A 27 22.42 22.90 21.44
CA VAL A 27 23.29 23.62 20.49
C VAL A 27 24.16 24.66 21.18
N LYS A 28 23.57 25.46 22.09
CA LYS A 28 24.34 26.45 22.86
C LYS A 28 25.42 25.82 23.73
N ARG A 29 25.18 24.62 24.28
CA ARG A 29 26.15 23.88 25.09
C ARG A 29 27.30 23.36 24.23
N LEU A 30 27.00 22.69 23.11
CA LEU A 30 28.03 22.22 22.17
C LEU A 30 28.86 23.39 21.63
N LYS A 31 28.21 24.48 21.22
CA LYS A 31 28.89 25.67 20.71
C LYS A 31 29.89 26.24 21.72
N ARG A 32 29.50 26.30 23.00
CA ARG A 32 30.39 26.76 24.09
C ARG A 32 31.54 25.78 24.32
N TYR A 33 31.26 24.49 24.29
CA TYR A 33 32.25 23.43 24.49
C TYR A 33 33.35 23.51 23.43
N PHE A 34 32.98 23.50 22.14
CA PHE A 34 33.92 23.53 21.03
C PHE A 34 34.64 24.87 20.87
N ALA A 35 33.98 26.00 21.15
CA ALA A 35 34.63 27.30 21.17
C ALA A 35 35.74 27.39 22.23
N GLY A 36 35.59 26.71 23.37
CA GLY A 36 36.62 26.59 24.40
C GLY A 36 37.86 25.82 23.94
N ASN A 37 37.70 24.93 22.96
CA ASN A 37 38.75 24.12 22.36
C ASN A 37 39.28 24.70 21.04
N GLY A 38 38.88 25.91 20.65
CA GLY A 38 39.35 26.60 19.43
C GLY A 38 38.58 26.24 18.15
N PHE A 39 37.46 25.50 18.25
CA PHE A 39 36.63 25.12 17.10
C PHE A 39 35.36 25.97 17.03
N GLU A 40 35.16 26.70 15.92
CA GLU A 40 33.92 27.45 15.66
C GLU A 40 32.97 26.65 14.75
N LEU A 41 32.00 25.96 15.36
CA LEU A 41 30.94 25.27 14.64
C LEU A 41 29.71 26.18 14.48
N ASN A 42 29.10 26.19 13.28
CA ASN A 42 27.85 26.91 13.04
C ASN A 42 26.66 26.23 13.74
N GLU A 43 25.66 27.04 14.06
CA GLU A 43 24.47 26.62 14.78
C GLU A 43 23.70 25.53 14.03
N ASP A 44 23.59 25.64 12.70
CA ASP A 44 22.89 24.65 11.87
C ASP A 44 23.56 23.27 11.90
N THR A 45 24.89 23.22 11.90
CA THR A 45 25.64 21.96 11.98
C THR A 45 25.50 21.31 13.34
N LEU A 46 25.62 22.09 14.42
CA LEU A 46 25.36 21.59 15.77
C LEU A 46 23.92 21.11 15.92
N MET A 47 22.98 21.76 15.23
CA MET A 47 21.58 21.36 15.26
C MET A 47 21.35 20.04 14.52
N ALA A 48 21.93 19.89 13.33
CA ALA A 48 21.88 18.65 12.56
C ALA A 48 22.50 17.48 13.33
N VAL A 49 23.64 17.69 14.01
CA VAL A 49 24.28 16.66 14.84
C VAL A 49 23.41 16.29 16.03
N LEU A 50 22.80 17.26 16.72
CA LEU A 50 21.87 16.94 17.81
C LEU A 50 20.62 16.22 17.31
N ASP A 51 20.09 16.59 16.15
CA ASP A 51 18.96 15.89 15.55
C ASP A 51 19.32 14.44 15.18
N MET A 52 20.57 14.20 14.77
CA MET A 52 21.08 12.85 14.47
C MET A 52 21.16 11.96 15.73
N PHE A 53 21.39 12.53 16.90
CA PHE A 53 21.44 11.81 18.19
C PHE A 53 20.19 12.03 19.05
N ASP A 54 19.04 12.33 18.42
CA ASP A 54 17.75 12.55 19.10
C ASP A 54 17.80 13.54 20.29
N GLY A 55 18.75 14.49 20.25
CA GLY A 55 18.99 15.49 21.27
C GLY A 55 19.98 15.09 22.38
N ASP A 56 20.59 13.91 22.35
CA ASP A 56 21.62 13.54 23.34
C ASP A 56 22.91 14.36 23.14
N LEU A 57 23.17 15.21 24.12
CA LEU A 57 24.28 16.13 24.10
C LEU A 57 25.64 15.43 24.18
N LYS A 58 25.75 14.34 24.94
CA LYS A 58 27.04 13.66 25.16
C LYS A 58 27.50 12.95 23.90
N GLU A 59 26.56 12.37 23.18
CA GLU A 59 26.77 11.64 21.93
C GLU A 59 27.12 12.59 20.80
N ALA A 60 26.33 13.66 20.67
CA ALA A 60 26.62 14.75 19.75
C ALA A 60 28.01 15.35 20.01
N GLN A 61 28.39 15.51 21.28
CA GLN A 61 29.72 15.98 21.65
C GLN A 61 30.81 14.97 21.27
N ALA A 62 30.66 13.69 21.63
CA ALA A 62 31.63 12.65 21.32
C ALA A 62 31.82 12.49 19.79
N PHE A 63 30.74 12.54 19.02
CA PHE A 63 30.79 12.50 17.56
C PHE A 63 31.61 13.67 16.98
N LEU A 64 31.37 14.88 17.47
CA LEU A 64 32.10 16.07 17.03
C LEU A 64 33.57 16.07 17.50
N GLU A 65 33.88 15.48 18.66
CA GLU A 65 35.25 15.33 19.15
C GLU A 65 36.08 14.39 18.28
N VAL A 66 35.49 13.28 17.84
CA VAL A 66 36.16 12.36 16.89
C VAL A 66 36.46 13.07 15.57
N GLY A 67 35.52 13.86 15.05
CA GLY A 67 35.74 14.65 13.83
C GLY A 67 36.76 15.79 13.97
N ALA A 68 36.97 16.30 15.19
CA ALA A 68 37.88 17.41 15.47
C ALA A 68 39.32 16.98 15.79
N GLY A 69 39.55 15.70 16.12
CA GLY A 69 40.81 15.19 16.64
C GLY A 69 41.84 14.69 15.61
N ASP A 70 41.43 14.41 14.37
CA ASP A 70 42.33 13.85 13.34
C ASP A 70 42.84 14.93 12.36
N ASP A 71 44.07 15.39 12.59
CA ASP A 71 44.84 16.24 11.66
C ASP A 71 45.12 15.58 10.28
N GLN A 72 44.69 14.33 10.07
CA GLN A 72 44.92 13.57 8.82
C GLN A 72 43.69 13.34 7.95
N GLY A 73 42.56 14.01 8.18
CA GLY A 73 41.44 13.92 7.24
C GLY A 73 40.04 14.20 7.78
N GLY A 74 39.88 15.05 8.79
CA GLY A 74 38.55 15.42 9.30
C GLY A 74 37.62 15.88 8.16
N PHE A 75 36.52 15.17 7.95
CA PHE A 75 35.50 15.52 6.96
C PHE A 75 34.77 16.80 7.38
N ASP A 76 34.43 17.66 6.43
CA ASP A 76 33.59 18.82 6.70
C ASP A 76 32.20 18.33 7.15
N VAL A 77 31.89 18.52 8.44
CA VAL A 77 30.61 18.13 9.05
C VAL A 77 29.41 18.71 8.28
N ARG A 78 29.59 19.84 7.56
CA ARG A 78 28.54 20.38 6.67
C ARG A 78 28.34 19.55 5.41
N GLU A 79 29.41 19.08 4.78
CA GLU A 79 29.27 18.17 3.63
C GLU A 79 28.60 16.88 4.06
N TYR A 80 28.99 16.32 5.21
CA TYR A 80 28.40 15.12 5.78
C TYR A 80 26.89 15.29 6.12
N ALA A 81 26.52 16.45 6.70
CA ALA A 81 25.12 16.75 6.98
C ALA A 81 24.28 16.93 5.70
N ASN A 82 24.90 17.37 4.60
CA ASN A 82 24.23 17.58 3.31
C ASN A 82 24.21 16.32 2.43
N SER A 83 25.00 15.30 2.75
CA SER A 83 25.14 14.07 1.96
C SER A 83 24.26 12.92 2.45
N ASP A 84 23.21 13.22 3.23
CA ASP A 84 22.37 12.22 3.92
C ASP A 84 23.21 11.27 4.81
N GLY A 85 24.28 11.77 5.43
CA GLY A 85 25.16 10.98 6.29
C GLY A 85 26.18 10.11 5.53
N ARG A 86 26.41 10.38 4.24
CA ARG A 86 27.43 9.68 3.44
C ARG A 86 28.77 10.41 3.48
N PRO A 87 29.90 9.73 3.70
CA PRO A 87 31.19 10.35 3.47
C PRO A 87 31.35 10.89 2.03
N PRO A 88 32.00 12.04 1.81
CA PRO A 88 32.20 12.64 0.48
C PRO A 88 32.86 11.71 -0.56
N ASP A 89 33.67 10.76 -0.10
CA ASP A 89 34.38 9.79 -0.92
C ASP A 89 33.69 8.42 -0.96
N PHE A 90 32.46 8.30 -0.43
CA PHE A 90 31.72 7.03 -0.40
C PHE A 90 31.48 6.45 -1.80
N ASP A 91 31.07 7.29 -2.75
CA ASP A 91 30.83 6.87 -4.14
C ASP A 91 32.12 6.78 -4.97
N ALA A 92 33.28 7.12 -4.40
CA ALA A 92 34.57 7.09 -5.09
C ALA A 92 35.13 5.66 -5.10
N ASN A 93 34.81 4.91 -6.16
CA ASN A 93 35.36 3.57 -6.37
C ASN A 93 36.84 3.61 -6.83
N PRO A 94 37.70 2.73 -6.30
CA PRO A 94 39.04 2.51 -6.84
C PRO A 94 39.01 2.19 -8.34
N PRO A 95 39.98 2.64 -9.16
CA PRO A 95 39.98 2.46 -10.61
C PRO A 95 39.87 1.01 -11.10
N GLU A 96 40.30 0.05 -10.27
CA GLU A 96 40.21 -1.39 -10.54
C GLU A 96 38.79 -1.96 -10.42
N MET A 97 37.84 -1.23 -9.80
CA MET A 97 36.46 -1.68 -9.64
C MET A 97 35.63 -1.30 -10.85
N VAL A 98 35.39 -2.28 -11.71
CA VAL A 98 34.55 -2.14 -12.90
C VAL A 98 33.21 -2.78 -12.62
N LYS A 99 32.13 -2.17 -13.13
CA LYS A 99 30.79 -2.76 -13.03
C LYS A 99 30.80 -4.19 -13.60
N LEU A 100 30.42 -5.16 -12.78
CA LEU A 100 30.33 -6.56 -13.18
C LEU A 100 29.13 -6.75 -14.12
N ASP A 101 29.34 -7.49 -15.20
CA ASP A 101 28.26 -7.97 -16.06
C ASP A 101 27.90 -9.40 -15.62
N ILE A 102 27.10 -9.49 -14.54
CA ILE A 102 26.66 -10.77 -13.99
C ILE A 102 25.39 -11.19 -14.73
N PRO A 103 25.44 -12.21 -15.61
CA PRO A 103 24.23 -12.71 -16.25
C PRO A 103 23.32 -13.28 -15.17
N GLN A 104 22.12 -12.74 -15.05
CA GLN A 104 21.08 -13.29 -14.20
C GLN A 104 20.38 -14.42 -14.98
N PRO A 105 20.58 -15.70 -14.66
CA PRO A 105 19.86 -16.76 -15.34
C PRO A 105 18.36 -16.61 -15.05
N GLU A 106 17.58 -16.26 -16.07
CA GLU A 106 16.12 -16.23 -15.99
C GLU A 106 15.57 -17.66 -16.08
N THR A 107 15.66 -18.41 -14.98
CA THR A 107 15.00 -19.71 -14.87
C THR A 107 13.47 -19.56 -14.87
N LEU A 108 12.73 -20.62 -15.22
CA LEU A 108 11.27 -20.62 -15.16
C LEU A 108 10.76 -20.27 -13.75
N ALA A 109 11.40 -20.86 -12.73
CA ALA A 109 11.13 -20.58 -11.32
C ALA A 109 11.29 -19.09 -10.98
N HIS A 110 12.36 -18.45 -11.47
CA HIS A 110 12.60 -17.03 -11.28
C HIS A 110 11.51 -16.20 -11.97
N ARG A 111 11.13 -16.53 -13.21
CA ARG A 111 10.06 -15.82 -13.94
C ARG A 111 8.71 -15.90 -13.21
N ILE A 112 8.34 -17.08 -12.70
CA ILE A 112 7.09 -17.27 -11.94
C ILE A 112 7.14 -16.51 -10.62
N LYS A 113 8.24 -16.63 -9.86
CA LYS A 113 8.47 -15.91 -8.61
C LYS A 113 8.37 -14.40 -8.82
N ALA A 114 9.06 -13.87 -9.83
CA ALA A 114 9.04 -12.46 -10.19
C ALA A 114 7.61 -11.97 -10.51
N ALA A 115 6.76 -12.81 -11.11
CA ALA A 115 5.36 -12.45 -11.36
C ALA A 115 4.57 -12.20 -10.06
N PHE A 116 4.87 -12.93 -8.97
CA PHE A 116 4.20 -12.77 -7.68
C PHE A 116 4.76 -11.64 -6.82
N LEU A 117 6.09 -11.42 -6.88
CA LEU A 117 6.76 -10.42 -6.04
C LEU A 117 6.78 -9.03 -6.68
N SER A 118 6.73 -8.95 -8.01
CA SER A 118 6.83 -7.68 -8.73
C SER A 118 5.49 -6.94 -8.76
N PRO A 119 5.45 -5.64 -8.37
CA PRO A 119 4.26 -4.82 -8.57
C PRO A 119 3.93 -4.61 -10.06
N ARG A 120 4.95 -4.74 -10.93
CA ARG A 120 4.87 -4.53 -12.38
C ARG A 120 4.38 -5.74 -13.16
N SER A 121 4.14 -6.88 -12.50
CA SER A 121 3.61 -8.05 -13.19
C SER A 121 2.29 -7.72 -13.90
N THR A 122 2.04 -8.30 -15.06
CA THR A 122 0.81 -8.06 -15.85
C THR A 122 -0.14 -9.25 -15.75
N PHE A 123 -1.42 -9.02 -16.05
CA PHE A 123 -2.39 -10.12 -16.14
C PHE A 123 -1.93 -11.16 -17.17
N GLU A 124 -1.48 -10.70 -18.35
CA GLU A 124 -1.01 -11.56 -19.43
C GLU A 124 0.18 -12.44 -19.01
N GLN A 125 1.12 -11.91 -18.23
CA GLN A 125 2.22 -12.71 -17.68
C GLN A 125 1.70 -13.84 -16.79
N HIS A 126 0.81 -13.54 -15.84
CA HIS A 126 0.21 -14.58 -14.98
C HIS A 126 -0.62 -15.58 -15.79
N HIS A 127 -1.42 -15.12 -16.74
CA HIS A 127 -2.24 -15.97 -17.60
C HIS A 127 -1.38 -16.90 -18.47
N THR A 128 -0.30 -16.37 -19.06
CA THR A 128 0.64 -17.12 -19.88
C THR A 128 1.37 -18.16 -19.05
N LEU A 129 1.92 -17.78 -17.89
CA LEU A 129 2.63 -18.71 -17.00
C LEU A 129 1.70 -19.82 -16.47
N GLN A 130 0.47 -19.49 -16.07
CA GLN A 130 -0.52 -20.52 -15.69
C GLN A 130 -0.89 -21.43 -16.85
N THR A 131 -0.82 -20.95 -18.10
CA THR A 131 -1.18 -21.72 -19.30
C THR A 131 -0.08 -22.63 -19.79
N GLN A 132 1.14 -22.12 -19.84
CA GLN A 132 2.29 -22.87 -20.30
C GLN A 132 2.81 -23.82 -19.22
N HIS A 133 2.77 -23.40 -17.95
CA HIS A 133 3.43 -24.09 -16.84
C HIS A 133 2.53 -24.20 -15.59
N PRO A 134 1.31 -24.79 -15.68
CA PRO A 134 0.34 -24.80 -14.58
C PRO A 134 0.88 -25.46 -13.30
N ARG A 135 1.65 -26.56 -13.44
CA ARG A 135 2.21 -27.30 -12.30
C ARG A 135 3.31 -26.51 -11.60
N ALA A 136 4.32 -26.05 -12.35
CA ALA A 136 5.37 -25.18 -11.81
C ALA A 136 4.81 -23.90 -11.20
N TYR A 137 3.82 -23.28 -11.84
CA TYR A 137 3.18 -22.06 -11.32
C TYR A 137 2.51 -22.29 -9.96
N ARG A 138 1.79 -23.41 -9.81
CA ARG A 138 1.17 -23.79 -8.54
C ARG A 138 2.21 -24.16 -7.49
N ALA A 139 3.25 -24.91 -7.86
CA ALA A 139 4.34 -25.30 -6.95
C ALA A 139 5.05 -24.07 -6.38
N VAL A 140 5.45 -23.11 -7.23
CA VAL A 140 6.07 -21.86 -6.79
C VAL A 140 5.15 -21.09 -5.85
N LEU A 141 3.85 -20.95 -6.18
CA LEU A 141 2.91 -20.28 -5.28
C LEU A 141 2.77 -21.01 -3.94
N ASP A 142 2.62 -22.33 -3.93
CA ASP A 142 2.49 -23.14 -2.72
C ASP A 142 3.73 -22.98 -1.81
N ILE A 143 4.93 -22.98 -2.39
CA ILE A 143 6.18 -22.74 -1.64
C ILE A 143 6.19 -21.32 -1.07
N LEU A 144 5.86 -20.31 -1.88
CA LEU A 144 5.79 -18.92 -1.40
C LEU A 144 4.78 -18.76 -0.26
N LEU A 145 3.63 -19.44 -0.32
CA LEU A 145 2.60 -19.42 0.72
C LEU A 145 3.03 -20.15 2.00
N ARG A 146 3.63 -21.35 1.87
CA ARG A 146 4.14 -22.14 3.01
C ARG A 146 5.26 -21.41 3.73
N CYS A 147 6.15 -20.77 2.98
CA CYS A 147 7.20 -19.92 3.54
C CYS A 147 6.69 -18.52 3.93
N ARG A 148 5.37 -18.28 3.88
CA ARG A 148 4.71 -17.04 4.28
C ARG A 148 5.26 -15.78 3.60
N VAL A 149 5.76 -15.92 2.38
CA VAL A 149 6.31 -14.80 1.61
C VAL A 149 5.21 -13.81 1.28
N ASP A 150 5.44 -12.54 1.63
CA ASP A 150 4.53 -11.44 1.32
C ASP A 150 4.36 -11.24 -0.20
N LEU A 151 3.21 -11.66 -0.72
CA LEU A 151 2.88 -11.49 -2.13
C LEU A 151 2.29 -10.11 -2.39
N HIS A 152 2.71 -9.46 -3.49
CA HIS A 152 2.16 -8.16 -3.86
C HIS A 152 0.65 -8.26 -4.14
N HIS A 153 -0.17 -7.41 -3.50
CA HIS A 153 -1.64 -7.44 -3.64
C HIS A 153 -2.13 -7.36 -5.09
N GLY A 154 -1.46 -6.56 -5.92
CA GLY A 154 -1.78 -6.49 -7.35
C GLY A 154 -1.48 -7.79 -8.10
N ALA A 155 -0.40 -8.48 -7.73
CA ALA A 155 -0.03 -9.76 -8.33
C ALA A 155 -1.00 -10.87 -7.92
N LYS A 156 -1.39 -10.92 -6.63
CA LYS A 156 -2.46 -11.82 -6.13
C LYS A 156 -3.75 -11.68 -6.94
N ALA A 157 -4.23 -10.44 -7.12
CA ALA A 157 -5.44 -10.17 -7.89
C ALA A 157 -5.32 -10.59 -9.38
N ARG A 158 -4.14 -10.38 -10.01
CA ARG A 158 -3.89 -10.78 -11.40
C ARG A 158 -3.78 -12.30 -11.54
N ALA A 159 -3.11 -12.98 -10.62
CA ALA A 159 -3.05 -14.44 -10.56
C ALA A 159 -4.44 -15.05 -10.43
N LEU A 160 -5.28 -14.49 -9.55
CA LEU A 160 -6.66 -14.93 -9.35
C LEU A 160 -7.54 -14.64 -10.58
N ALA A 161 -7.40 -13.47 -11.21
CA ALA A 161 -8.09 -13.14 -12.45
C ALA A 161 -7.72 -14.10 -13.58
N ALA A 162 -6.43 -14.43 -13.72
CA ALA A 162 -5.94 -15.38 -14.71
C ALA A 162 -6.54 -16.78 -14.52
N ALA A 163 -6.62 -17.25 -13.27
CA ALA A 163 -7.22 -18.54 -12.95
C ALA A 163 -8.74 -18.56 -13.24
N LEU A 164 -9.45 -17.48 -12.89
CA LEU A 164 -10.87 -17.31 -13.21
C LEU A 164 -11.11 -17.28 -14.73
N ALA A 165 -10.26 -16.60 -15.49
CA ALA A 165 -10.33 -16.55 -16.96
C ALA A 165 -10.14 -17.94 -17.59
N ARG A 166 -9.18 -18.72 -17.05
CA ARG A 166 -8.91 -20.12 -17.43
C ARG A 166 -9.98 -21.11 -16.96
N LYS A 167 -10.94 -20.67 -16.13
CA LYS A 167 -11.93 -21.51 -15.44
C LYS A 167 -11.26 -22.60 -14.57
N ASP A 168 -10.06 -22.34 -14.07
CA ASP A 168 -9.35 -23.23 -13.16
C ASP A 168 -9.95 -23.12 -11.75
N ARG A 169 -11.07 -23.82 -11.55
CA ARG A 169 -11.78 -23.81 -10.27
C ARG A 169 -10.91 -24.35 -9.15
N SER A 170 -10.11 -25.38 -9.42
CA SER A 170 -9.26 -26.02 -8.42
C SER A 170 -8.25 -25.04 -7.84
N PHE A 171 -7.62 -24.22 -8.68
CA PHE A 171 -6.68 -23.19 -8.24
C PHE A 171 -7.40 -22.09 -7.46
N VAL A 172 -8.56 -21.62 -7.95
CA VAL A 172 -9.35 -20.57 -7.27
C VAL A 172 -9.82 -21.04 -5.89
N GLU A 173 -10.29 -22.28 -5.77
CA GLU A 173 -10.70 -22.85 -4.47
C GLU A 173 -9.51 -23.02 -3.55
N TYR A 174 -8.38 -23.54 -4.05
CA TYR A 174 -7.17 -23.66 -3.25
C TYR A 174 -6.74 -22.31 -2.66
N VAL A 175 -6.57 -21.27 -3.48
CA VAL A 175 -6.08 -19.96 -2.97
C VAL A 175 -7.08 -19.23 -2.07
N LEU A 176 -8.39 -19.50 -2.22
CA LEU A 176 -9.42 -18.90 -1.36
C LEU A 176 -9.81 -19.81 -0.18
N SER A 177 -9.30 -21.03 -0.11
CA SER A 177 -9.66 -22.02 0.93
C SER A 177 -9.15 -21.60 2.31
N GLY A 178 -9.67 -22.26 3.35
CA GLY A 178 -9.14 -22.12 4.71
C GLY A 178 -7.71 -22.64 4.89
N GLU A 179 -7.25 -23.58 4.05
CA GLU A 179 -5.92 -24.19 4.16
C GLU A 179 -4.79 -23.17 4.03
N VAL A 180 -4.99 -22.15 3.19
CA VAL A 180 -4.02 -21.06 2.96
C VAL A 180 -4.44 -19.74 3.61
N ASN A 181 -5.34 -19.81 4.60
CA ASN A 181 -5.96 -18.63 5.22
C ASN A 181 -6.57 -17.68 4.18
N GLY A 182 -7.42 -18.20 3.29
CA GLY A 182 -8.14 -17.43 2.28
C GLY A 182 -9.52 -16.97 2.75
N LEU A 183 -10.24 -16.28 1.85
CA LEU A 183 -11.59 -15.73 2.11
C LEU A 183 -12.59 -16.75 2.68
N LEU A 184 -12.47 -18.03 2.33
CA LEU A 184 -13.37 -19.10 2.78
C LEU A 184 -12.97 -19.74 4.11
N GLY A 185 -11.80 -19.41 4.66
CA GLY A 185 -11.37 -19.84 5.99
C GLY A 185 -12.11 -19.13 7.12
N GLU A 186 -12.07 -19.70 8.31
CA GLU A 186 -12.50 -19.03 9.54
C GLU A 186 -11.60 -17.81 9.84
N ASP A 187 -12.10 -16.87 10.62
CA ASP A 187 -11.27 -15.75 11.09
C ASP A 187 -10.34 -16.23 12.20
N MET A 188 -9.08 -16.48 11.83
CA MET A 188 -8.03 -16.85 12.77
C MET A 188 -7.31 -15.63 13.37
N GLY A 189 -7.82 -14.42 13.16
CA GLY A 189 -7.17 -13.17 13.57
C GLY A 189 -5.91 -12.84 12.75
N VAL A 190 -5.69 -13.54 11.64
CA VAL A 190 -4.61 -13.31 10.68
C VAL A 190 -5.23 -12.87 9.35
N ALA A 191 -4.65 -11.86 8.72
CA ALA A 191 -5.16 -11.34 7.45
C ALA A 191 -5.20 -12.43 6.37
N ASP A 192 -6.29 -12.47 5.60
CA ASP A 192 -6.43 -13.42 4.51
C ASP A 192 -5.32 -13.22 3.48
N VAL A 193 -4.69 -14.31 3.03
CA VAL A 193 -3.68 -14.20 1.96
C VAL A 193 -4.35 -13.80 0.65
N PHE A 194 -5.45 -14.47 0.29
CA PHE A 194 -6.35 -14.05 -0.80
C PHE A 194 -7.73 -13.75 -0.22
N GLY A 195 -7.95 -12.48 0.12
CA GLY A 195 -9.20 -12.02 0.71
C GLY A 195 -10.18 -11.44 -0.30
N LEU A 196 -11.20 -10.76 0.24
CA LEU A 196 -12.16 -9.97 -0.54
C LEU A 196 -11.51 -8.91 -1.44
N PRO A 197 -10.50 -8.13 -1.00
CA PRO A 197 -9.89 -7.11 -1.85
C PRO A 197 -9.26 -7.69 -3.13
N GLU A 198 -8.56 -8.82 -3.01
CA GLU A 198 -7.95 -9.53 -4.14
C GLU A 198 -9.01 -10.08 -5.09
N LEU A 199 -10.06 -10.73 -4.58
CA LEU A 199 -11.17 -11.24 -5.38
C LEU A 199 -11.91 -10.13 -6.12
N LEU A 200 -12.25 -9.04 -5.43
CA LEU A 200 -12.91 -7.89 -6.03
C LEU A 200 -12.04 -7.26 -7.12
N ARG A 201 -10.74 -7.08 -6.86
CA ARG A 201 -9.81 -6.53 -7.85
C ARG A 201 -9.64 -7.47 -9.05
N ALA A 202 -9.62 -8.79 -8.84
CA ALA A 202 -9.58 -9.77 -9.92
C ALA A 202 -10.81 -9.66 -10.83
N LEU A 203 -12.00 -9.51 -10.24
CA LEU A 203 -13.25 -9.32 -10.98
C LEU A 203 -13.27 -8.01 -11.77
N LYS A 204 -12.77 -6.92 -11.19
CA LYS A 204 -12.62 -5.64 -11.91
C LYS A 204 -11.73 -5.77 -13.12
N ILE A 205 -10.60 -6.48 -12.98
CA ILE A 205 -9.69 -6.74 -14.11
C ILE A 205 -10.47 -7.45 -15.23
N LEU A 206 -11.25 -8.49 -14.92
CA LEU A 206 -12.08 -9.20 -15.90
C LEU A 206 -13.26 -8.38 -16.43
N ASP A 207 -13.78 -7.42 -15.67
CA ASP A 207 -14.88 -6.55 -16.09
C ASP A 207 -14.43 -5.36 -16.95
N THR A 208 -13.12 -5.10 -17.02
CA THR A 208 -12.56 -3.94 -17.72
C THR A 208 -13.04 -3.81 -19.17
N ALA A 209 -13.13 -4.93 -19.91
CA ALA A 209 -13.61 -4.91 -21.29
C ALA A 209 -15.09 -4.45 -21.42
N ARG A 210 -15.94 -4.81 -20.45
CA ARG A 210 -17.33 -4.35 -20.40
C ARG A 210 -17.37 -2.85 -20.10
N LEU A 211 -16.56 -2.39 -19.14
CA LEU A 211 -16.47 -0.98 -18.76
C LEU A 211 -15.97 -0.10 -19.91
N VAL A 212 -14.97 -0.56 -20.67
CA VAL A 212 -14.49 0.11 -21.89
C VAL A 212 -15.63 0.33 -22.87
N ARG A 213 -16.39 -0.73 -23.22
CA ARG A 213 -17.54 -0.62 -24.14
C ARG A 213 -18.62 0.33 -23.62
N GLN A 214 -18.90 0.30 -22.31
CA GLN A 214 -19.87 1.21 -21.69
C GLN A 214 -19.41 2.68 -21.74
N LEU A 215 -18.13 2.93 -21.46
CA LEU A 215 -17.54 4.27 -21.51
C LEU A 215 -17.48 4.79 -22.94
N GLU A 216 -17.12 3.96 -23.92
CA GLU A 216 -17.17 4.28 -25.35
C GLU A 216 -18.58 4.70 -25.77
N GLY A 217 -19.59 3.88 -25.46
CA GLY A 217 -20.98 4.21 -25.77
C GLY A 217 -21.47 5.47 -25.04
N ARG A 218 -21.01 5.75 -23.82
CA ARG A 218 -21.31 7.01 -23.11
C ARG A 218 -20.65 8.21 -23.78
N VAL A 219 -19.39 8.08 -24.18
CA VAL A 219 -18.63 9.11 -24.89
C VAL A 219 -19.29 9.42 -26.23
N GLU A 220 -19.69 8.39 -26.98
CA GLU A 220 -20.39 8.51 -28.26
C GLU A 220 -21.75 9.20 -28.10
N ARG A 221 -22.61 8.75 -27.17
CA ARG A 221 -23.90 9.40 -26.87
C ARG A 221 -23.73 10.86 -26.45
N MET A 222 -22.72 11.18 -25.64
CA MET A 222 -22.43 12.54 -25.23
C MET A 222 -21.95 13.42 -26.39
N GLN A 223 -21.18 12.86 -27.33
CA GLN A 223 -20.76 13.57 -28.54
C GLN A 223 -21.93 13.79 -29.50
N ALA A 224 -22.78 12.77 -29.70
CA ALA A 224 -23.99 12.90 -30.52
C ALA A 224 -24.93 13.99 -29.99
N ARG A 225 -25.21 14.00 -28.66
CA ARG A 225 -25.99 15.06 -28.01
C ARG A 225 -25.35 16.44 -28.15
N ALA A 226 -24.02 16.51 -28.09
CA ALA A 226 -23.29 17.76 -28.27
C ALA A 226 -23.44 18.26 -29.72
N GLU A 227 -23.25 17.38 -30.71
CA GLU A 227 -23.39 17.74 -32.12
C GLU A 227 -24.84 18.13 -32.47
N GLU A 228 -25.83 17.41 -31.96
CA GLU A 228 -27.25 17.77 -32.12
C GLU A 228 -27.54 19.16 -31.52
N LYS A 229 -27.05 19.44 -30.31
CA LYS A 229 -27.19 20.77 -29.69
C LYS A 229 -26.49 21.85 -30.51
N ARG A 230 -25.31 21.56 -31.06
CA ARG A 230 -24.59 22.46 -31.95
C ARG A 230 -25.40 22.74 -33.21
N GLN A 231 -25.97 21.72 -33.84
CA GLN A 231 -26.84 21.85 -35.01
C GLN A 231 -28.08 22.69 -34.70
N ARG A 232 -28.73 22.48 -33.54
CA ARG A 232 -29.85 23.32 -33.07
C ARG A 232 -29.44 24.78 -32.87
N LEU A 233 -28.25 25.04 -32.31
CA LEU A 233 -27.72 26.39 -32.15
C LEU A 233 -27.41 27.05 -33.50
N ILE A 234 -26.85 26.31 -34.44
CA ILE A 234 -26.62 26.78 -35.82
C ILE A 234 -27.95 27.11 -36.49
N ALA A 235 -28.94 26.22 -36.41
CA ALA A 235 -30.27 26.43 -36.96
C ALA A 235 -30.94 27.68 -36.37
N ARG A 236 -30.87 27.86 -35.05
CA ARG A 236 -31.38 29.06 -34.36
C ARG A 236 -30.63 30.33 -34.74
N ALA A 237 -29.30 30.27 -34.90
CA ALA A 237 -28.50 31.41 -35.35
C ALA A 237 -28.85 31.79 -36.80
N LYS A 238 -29.04 30.80 -37.68
CA LYS A 238 -29.51 31.02 -39.07
C LYS A 238 -30.91 31.64 -39.10
N ALA A 239 -31.85 31.13 -38.31
CA ALA A 239 -33.20 31.68 -38.20
C ALA A 239 -33.21 33.13 -37.70
N LYS A 240 -32.40 33.45 -36.67
CA LYS A 240 -32.23 34.84 -36.20
C LYS A 240 -31.60 35.75 -37.26
N LYS A 241 -30.65 35.23 -38.04
CA LYS A 241 -30.01 35.98 -39.13
C LYS A 241 -31.01 36.28 -40.24
N SER A 242 -31.85 35.31 -40.63
CA SER A 242 -32.91 35.55 -41.62
C SER A 242 -33.97 36.53 -41.09
N GLU A 243 -34.39 36.42 -39.83
CA GLU A 243 -35.30 37.40 -39.20
C GLU A 243 -34.70 38.82 -39.20
N GLN A 244 -33.40 38.96 -38.90
CA GLN A 244 -32.70 40.24 -38.97
C GLN A 244 -32.60 40.78 -40.40
N GLU A 245 -32.29 39.94 -41.39
CA GLU A 245 -32.24 40.33 -42.80
C GLU A 245 -33.64 40.74 -43.31
N GLU A 246 -34.71 40.07 -42.89
CA GLU A 246 -36.09 40.45 -43.20
C GLU A 246 -36.48 41.77 -42.54
N GLU A 247 -36.09 41.98 -41.27
CA GLU A 247 -36.34 43.23 -40.55
C GLU A 247 -35.57 44.41 -41.19
N GLU A 248 -34.31 44.19 -41.59
CA GLU A 248 -33.50 45.17 -42.33
C GLU A 248 -34.13 45.51 -43.68
N GLN A 249 -34.55 44.49 -44.46
CA GLN A 249 -35.27 44.72 -45.72
C GLN A 249 -36.60 45.46 -45.50
N ALA A 250 -37.33 45.16 -44.42
CA ALA A 250 -38.56 45.87 -44.08
C ALA A 250 -38.29 47.33 -43.69
N LYS A 251 -37.19 47.60 -42.96
CA LYS A 251 -36.71 48.96 -42.64
C LYS A 251 -36.30 49.71 -43.90
N GLU A 252 -35.57 49.10 -44.83
CA GLU A 252 -35.20 49.69 -46.12
C GLU A 252 -36.43 50.00 -46.99
N LYS A 253 -37.42 49.10 -47.02
CA LYS A 253 -38.71 49.32 -47.71
C LYS A 253 -39.51 50.47 -47.07
N LYS A 254 -39.45 50.64 -45.75
CA LYS A 254 -40.05 51.79 -45.06
C LYS A 254 -39.30 53.09 -45.34
N ALA A 255 -37.96 53.08 -45.31
CA ALA A 255 -37.12 54.24 -45.61
C ALA A 255 -37.26 54.73 -47.07
N SER A 256 -37.39 53.80 -48.02
CA SER A 256 -37.64 54.12 -49.44
C SER A 256 -39.06 54.65 -49.70
N LYS A 257 -40.05 54.28 -48.87
CA LYS A 257 -41.39 54.90 -48.89
C LYS A 257 -41.37 56.33 -48.31
N VAL A 258 -40.63 56.58 -47.23
CA VAL A 258 -40.49 57.92 -46.64
C VAL A 258 -39.81 58.90 -47.61
N THR A 259 -38.76 58.47 -48.32
CA THR A 259 -38.08 59.30 -49.34
C THR A 259 -38.89 59.51 -50.63
N LYS A 260 -39.90 58.66 -50.90
CA LYS A 260 -40.92 58.91 -51.95
C LYS A 260 -42.05 59.83 -51.48
N GLY A 261 -42.36 59.85 -50.18
CA GLY A 261 -43.25 60.82 -49.55
C GLY A 261 -42.66 62.22 -49.57
N GLU A 262 -41.38 62.39 -49.18
CA GLU A 262 -40.69 63.69 -49.19
C GLU A 262 -40.45 64.28 -50.60
N ARG A 263 -40.61 63.49 -51.68
CA ARG A 263 -40.63 63.98 -53.07
C ARG A 263 -42.03 64.34 -53.57
N LYS A 264 -43.08 63.93 -52.87
CA LYS A 264 -44.46 64.35 -53.13
C LYS A 264 -44.84 65.57 -52.29
N ASP A 265 -44.29 65.67 -51.08
CA ASP A 265 -44.50 66.81 -50.17
C ASP A 265 -43.62 68.04 -50.51
N LYS A 266 -42.74 67.93 -51.52
CA LYS A 266 -42.07 69.08 -52.17
C LYS A 266 -42.81 69.63 -53.40
N LYS A 267 -44.00 69.10 -53.71
CA LYS A 267 -44.89 69.54 -54.80
C LYS A 267 -46.30 69.91 -54.32
N GLU A 268 -46.56 69.82 -53.02
CA GLU A 268 -47.86 70.14 -52.39
C GLU A 268 -47.65 70.99 -51.11
N GLU A 269 -46.66 71.90 -51.12
CA GLU A 269 -46.48 73.03 -50.18
C GLU A 269 -46.59 74.39 -50.91
N GLU A 270 -47.37 74.42 -52.00
CA GLU A 270 -48.03 75.60 -52.57
C GLU A 270 -49.52 75.23 -52.65
N GLU A 271 -50.21 75.17 -51.51
CA GLU A 271 -51.63 75.55 -51.35
C GLU A 271 -52.12 75.24 -49.94
N GLU A 272 -52.57 76.31 -49.30
CA GLU A 272 -53.60 76.35 -48.26
C GLU A 272 -53.26 75.94 -46.83
N GLY A 273 -53.20 76.99 -46.00
CA GLY A 273 -53.21 76.89 -44.55
C GLY A 273 -54.60 76.91 -43.93
N GLU A 274 -54.54 76.97 -42.59
CA GLU A 274 -55.58 77.35 -41.63
C GLU A 274 -56.76 76.41 -41.39
N LYS A 275 -56.73 75.70 -40.24
CA LYS A 275 -57.51 76.07 -39.03
C LYS A 275 -57.31 75.10 -37.85
N GLN A 276 -56.71 75.65 -36.80
CA GLN A 276 -57.13 75.67 -35.38
C GLN A 276 -57.91 74.51 -34.72
N ASN A 277 -57.28 74.06 -33.60
CA ASN A 277 -57.78 73.99 -32.20
C ASN A 277 -58.46 72.74 -31.62
N GLN A 278 -57.83 72.33 -30.50
CA GLN A 278 -58.37 71.89 -29.19
C GLN A 278 -58.92 70.46 -29.00
N GLY A 279 -58.33 69.78 -28.00
CA GLY A 279 -59.10 69.33 -26.84
C GLY A 279 -59.00 67.87 -26.41
N LYS A 280 -58.28 67.65 -25.29
CA LYS A 280 -58.71 66.91 -24.08
C LYS A 280 -59.11 65.43 -24.11
N ASP A 281 -58.37 64.67 -23.29
CA ASP A 281 -58.82 63.79 -22.19
C ASP A 281 -59.65 62.50 -22.43
N LYS A 282 -59.12 61.43 -21.82
CA LYS A 282 -59.75 60.40 -20.95
C LYS A 282 -60.19 59.02 -21.49
N ASN A 283 -59.81 58.05 -20.66
CA ASN A 283 -60.54 56.86 -20.17
C ASN A 283 -60.76 55.64 -21.08
N ALA A 284 -60.08 54.54 -20.69
CA ALA A 284 -60.61 53.37 -19.98
C ALA A 284 -61.91 52.66 -20.44
N VAL A 285 -61.84 51.33 -20.25
CA VAL A 285 -62.91 50.33 -20.02
C VAL A 285 -63.35 49.49 -21.23
N THR A 286 -63.02 48.19 -21.08
CA THR A 286 -63.68 46.91 -21.43
C THR A 286 -64.91 46.89 -22.34
N PRO A 287 -65.12 45.74 -23.03
CA PRO A 287 -66.25 44.91 -22.61
C PRO A 287 -65.97 43.40 -22.51
N GLN A 288 -66.83 42.78 -21.69
CA GLN A 288 -67.06 41.36 -21.44
C GLN A 288 -67.57 40.58 -22.67
N GLN A 289 -67.71 39.25 -22.44
CA GLN A 289 -68.60 38.24 -23.04
C GLN A 289 -67.86 37.20 -23.89
N ASP A 290 -68.14 35.91 -23.83
CA ASP A 290 -68.98 35.04 -22.98
C ASP A 290 -68.47 33.59 -23.17
N HIS A 291 -68.91 32.70 -22.28
CA HIS A 291 -68.77 31.24 -22.31
C HIS A 291 -69.41 30.58 -23.56
N ASP A 292 -68.84 29.46 -24.04
CA ASP A 292 -69.44 28.10 -23.93
C ASP A 292 -68.63 27.05 -24.74
N ASP A 293 -68.30 25.97 -24.03
CA ASP A 293 -68.34 24.54 -24.36
C ASP A 293 -67.58 23.86 -25.53
N ASP A 294 -67.21 22.61 -25.18
CA ASP A 294 -66.96 21.42 -25.99
C ASP A 294 -65.52 21.14 -26.53
N ASP A 295 -64.87 20.19 -25.85
CA ASP A 295 -64.67 18.80 -26.32
C ASP A 295 -63.23 18.25 -26.32
N ASP A 296 -63.16 17.06 -25.71
CA ASP A 296 -62.24 15.92 -25.76
C ASP A 296 -60.82 16.05 -26.35
N GLY A 297 -59.84 15.48 -25.63
CA GLY A 297 -58.50 15.27 -26.17
C GLY A 297 -57.40 15.04 -25.14
N SER A 298 -57.53 13.98 -24.35
CA SER A 298 -56.48 13.41 -23.51
C SER A 298 -55.12 13.27 -24.23
N ARG A 299 -54.05 13.78 -23.62
CA ARG A 299 -52.65 13.34 -23.82
C ARG A 299 -51.76 13.82 -22.68
N ASP A 300 -51.23 12.84 -21.96
CA ASP A 300 -50.32 12.96 -20.83
C ASP A 300 -49.04 13.72 -21.20
N ASN A 301 -48.74 14.76 -20.41
CA ASN A 301 -47.43 15.39 -20.29
C ASN A 301 -47.15 15.56 -18.79
N ASP A 302 -46.42 14.60 -18.21
CA ASP A 302 -45.75 14.77 -16.93
C ASP A 302 -44.33 15.28 -17.22
N ASP A 303 -44.12 16.59 -17.06
CA ASP A 303 -42.80 17.21 -16.91
C ASP A 303 -42.71 17.83 -15.51
N ASP A 304 -41.67 17.38 -14.79
CA ASP A 304 -40.75 18.19 -13.99
C ASP A 304 -41.32 19.08 -12.85
N ASP A 305 -41.44 18.48 -11.66
CA ASP A 305 -41.29 19.19 -10.39
C ASP A 305 -40.29 18.43 -9.50
N ASP A 306 -39.04 18.90 -9.46
CA ASP A 306 -38.01 18.49 -8.47
C ASP A 306 -36.88 19.53 -8.46
N GLY A 307 -37.24 20.72 -7.98
CA GLY A 307 -36.42 21.92 -8.05
C GLY A 307 -35.82 22.43 -6.74
N GLU A 308 -35.90 21.72 -5.60
CA GLU A 308 -35.38 22.26 -4.32
C GLU A 308 -34.50 21.30 -3.46
N ASP A 309 -34.50 19.98 -3.69
CA ASP A 309 -33.75 19.04 -2.84
C ASP A 309 -32.25 18.84 -3.21
N GLN A 310 -31.81 19.30 -4.38
CA GLN A 310 -30.41 19.11 -4.81
C GLN A 310 -29.40 20.09 -4.17
N GLN A 311 -29.85 21.20 -3.57
CA GLN A 311 -28.94 22.15 -2.91
C GLN A 311 -28.54 21.71 -1.49
N GLN A 312 -29.40 20.96 -0.78
CA GLN A 312 -29.08 20.45 0.56
C GLN A 312 -28.15 19.22 0.51
N GLN A 313 -28.30 18.34 -0.49
CA GLN A 313 -27.37 17.22 -0.69
C GLN A 313 -25.95 17.67 -1.14
N GLN A 314 -25.82 18.76 -1.90
CA GLN A 314 -24.51 19.30 -2.26
C GLN A 314 -23.79 19.98 -1.09
N GLN A 315 -24.51 20.56 -0.11
CA GLN A 315 -23.90 21.11 1.09
C GLN A 315 -23.45 20.01 2.07
N GLN A 316 -24.20 18.91 2.21
CA GLN A 316 -23.77 17.76 3.03
C GLN A 316 -22.57 17.01 2.42
N GLN A 317 -22.50 16.85 1.10
CA GLN A 317 -21.31 16.26 0.43
C GLN A 317 -20.06 17.16 0.49
N GLN A 318 -20.21 18.49 0.60
CA GLN A 318 -19.07 19.40 0.79
C GLN A 318 -18.53 19.39 2.23
N GLN A 319 -19.36 19.08 3.22
CA GLN A 319 -18.93 18.94 4.62
C GLN A 319 -18.21 17.60 4.85
N GLN A 320 -18.65 16.51 4.21
CA GLN A 320 -17.97 15.21 4.29
C GLN A 320 -16.60 15.19 3.57
N ARG A 321 -16.39 16.03 2.55
CA ARG A 321 -15.11 16.17 1.85
C ARG A 321 -14.04 16.96 2.60
N ARG A 322 -14.35 17.58 3.74
CA ARG A 322 -13.37 18.32 4.56
C ARG A 322 -12.61 17.45 5.56
N GLY A 323 -13.01 16.19 5.77
CA GLY A 323 -12.36 15.27 6.72
C GLY A 323 -11.24 14.40 6.16
N VAL A 324 -11.04 14.33 4.83
CA VAL A 324 -10.01 13.47 4.21
C VAL A 324 -9.11 14.33 3.33
N ARG A 325 -8.25 15.13 3.96
CA ARG A 325 -7.16 15.82 3.26
C ARG A 325 -5.99 16.10 4.20
N TYR A 326 -5.29 15.03 4.58
CA TYR A 326 -3.89 15.14 4.98
C TYR A 326 -3.01 14.36 4.01
N GLN A 327 -1.87 14.98 3.69
CA GLN A 327 -0.75 14.49 2.88
C GLN A 327 -0.96 14.35 1.37
N ARG A 328 -0.94 15.50 0.68
CA ARG A 328 -0.25 15.60 -0.62
C ARG A 328 0.79 16.70 -0.55
N HIS A 329 2.05 16.29 -0.61
CA HIS A 329 3.23 17.14 -0.67
C HIS A 329 3.08 18.22 -1.75
N ARG A 330 3.35 19.47 -1.34
CA ARG A 330 3.53 20.62 -2.23
C ARG A 330 4.88 20.49 -2.93
N ASN A 331 4.89 20.11 -4.21
CA ASN A 331 6.01 20.42 -5.07
C ASN A 331 6.04 21.93 -5.33
N HIS A 332 6.95 22.62 -4.65
CA HIS A 332 7.30 24.01 -4.92
C HIS A 332 7.97 24.13 -6.30
N ARG A 333 7.16 24.36 -7.35
CA ARG A 333 7.68 24.97 -8.59
C ARG A 333 7.89 26.46 -8.35
N GLY A 334 9.13 26.82 -8.04
CA GLY A 334 9.59 28.21 -8.01
C GLY A 334 9.34 28.88 -9.36
N ARG A 335 8.44 29.87 -9.39
CA ARG A 335 8.31 30.80 -10.50
C ARG A 335 9.42 31.84 -10.38
N GLY A 336 10.55 31.56 -11.02
CA GLY A 336 11.60 32.55 -11.25
C GLY A 336 11.04 33.74 -12.03
N ARG A 337 10.99 34.91 -11.39
CA ARG A 337 10.73 36.20 -12.03
C ARG A 337 11.99 36.65 -12.76
N GLY A 338 12.18 36.18 -13.99
CA GLY A 338 13.19 36.70 -14.91
C GLY A 338 12.79 38.09 -15.41
N ARG A 339 13.39 39.14 -14.84
CA ARG A 339 13.38 40.51 -15.39
C ARG A 339 14.35 40.58 -16.58
N GLY A 340 13.88 40.24 -17.77
CA GLY A 340 14.61 40.49 -19.03
C GLY A 340 14.26 41.88 -19.59
N ARG A 341 15.13 42.86 -19.38
CA ARG A 341 15.13 44.15 -20.10
C ARG A 341 15.73 43.92 -21.49
N GLY A 342 14.91 43.97 -22.53
CA GLY A 342 15.34 44.01 -23.93
C GLY A 342 14.81 45.26 -24.61
N ARG A 343 15.66 46.27 -24.79
CA ARG A 343 15.44 47.43 -25.67
C ARG A 343 15.93 47.09 -27.08
N GLY A 344 15.14 47.45 -28.09
CA GLY A 344 15.49 47.46 -29.52
C GLY A 344 14.21 47.42 -30.34
N ARG A 345 13.56 48.54 -30.68
CA ARG A 345 13.92 49.49 -31.75
C ARG A 345 14.05 48.78 -33.11
N THR A 346 13.00 48.80 -33.91
CA THR A 346 12.91 49.54 -35.20
C THR A 346 11.57 49.24 -35.86
N GLY A 347 11.04 50.25 -36.54
CA GLY A 347 9.66 50.28 -36.98
C GLY A 347 9.38 49.47 -38.24
N THR A 348 8.09 49.24 -38.44
CA THR A 348 7.46 49.38 -39.75
C THR A 348 5.97 49.55 -39.50
N ARG A 349 5.48 50.78 -39.72
CA ARG A 349 4.05 51.09 -39.82
C ARG A 349 3.53 50.44 -41.10
N GLY A 350 3.25 49.14 -41.04
CA GLY A 350 2.41 48.47 -42.03
C GLY A 350 0.96 48.84 -41.76
N ARG A 351 0.44 49.83 -42.49
CA ARG A 351 -1.00 50.01 -42.68
C ARG A 351 -1.52 48.80 -43.47
N GLY A 352 -1.71 47.68 -42.81
CA GLY A 352 -2.46 46.56 -43.34
C GLY A 352 -3.89 47.01 -43.50
N ARG A 353 -4.33 47.19 -44.75
CA ARG A 353 -5.76 47.26 -45.11
C ARG A 353 -6.46 46.16 -44.34
N HIS A 354 -7.43 46.53 -43.49
CA HIS A 354 -8.40 45.58 -42.97
C HIS A 354 -9.14 45.01 -44.17
N HIS A 355 -8.63 43.90 -44.70
CA HIS A 355 -9.45 42.97 -45.45
C HIS A 355 -10.49 42.51 -44.44
N ARG A 356 -11.67 43.13 -44.50
CA ARG A 356 -12.91 42.66 -43.90
C ARG A 356 -13.21 41.35 -44.60
N GLN A 357 -12.44 40.30 -44.26
CA GLN A 357 -12.72 38.94 -44.65
C GLN A 357 -14.15 38.73 -44.21
N GLN A 358 -15.02 38.49 -45.19
CA GLN A 358 -16.38 38.06 -44.94
C GLN A 358 -16.25 36.79 -44.11
N ARG A 359 -16.33 36.92 -42.77
CA ARG A 359 -16.39 35.76 -41.89
C ARG A 359 -17.56 34.95 -42.40
N THR A 360 -17.25 33.77 -42.89
CA THR A 360 -18.29 32.86 -43.36
C THR A 360 -19.21 32.62 -42.16
N VAL A 361 -20.50 32.40 -42.42
CA VAL A 361 -21.47 32.14 -41.34
C VAL A 361 -21.01 30.97 -40.44
N GLU A 362 -20.17 30.08 -40.98
CA GLU A 362 -19.53 28.96 -40.29
C GLU A 362 -18.49 29.37 -39.23
N ASP A 363 -17.81 30.52 -39.38
CA ASP A 363 -16.86 31.03 -38.39
C ASP A 363 -17.55 31.69 -37.17
N SER A 364 -18.87 31.89 -37.25
CA SER A 364 -19.69 32.48 -36.18
C SER A 364 -20.46 31.45 -35.35
N VAL A 365 -20.21 30.15 -35.57
CA VAL A 365 -20.88 29.07 -34.85
C VAL A 365 -20.52 29.15 -33.36
N PRO A 366 -21.52 29.22 -32.46
CA PRO A 366 -21.25 29.24 -31.02
C PRO A 366 -20.49 27.99 -30.62
N GLU A 367 -19.36 28.17 -29.91
CA GLU A 367 -18.69 27.03 -29.31
C GLU A 367 -19.65 26.28 -28.37
N LEU A 368 -19.50 24.95 -28.32
CA LEU A 368 -20.21 24.14 -27.35
C LEU A 368 -19.98 24.68 -25.93
N PRO A 369 -21.00 24.64 -25.05
CA PRO A 369 -20.86 25.13 -23.68
C PRO A 369 -19.67 24.45 -22.99
N ALA A 370 -18.79 25.24 -22.36
CA ALA A 370 -17.64 24.76 -21.58
C ALA A 370 -17.91 23.54 -20.66
N PRO A 371 -19.05 23.44 -19.92
CA PRO A 371 -19.31 22.27 -19.07
C PRO A 371 -19.43 20.94 -19.84
N PHE A 372 -19.88 20.95 -21.10
CA PHE A 372 -19.96 19.75 -21.93
C PHE A 372 -18.57 19.26 -22.33
N LYS A 373 -17.69 20.16 -22.79
CA LYS A 373 -16.31 19.84 -23.14
C LYS A 373 -15.56 19.21 -21.95
N GLY A 374 -15.74 19.76 -20.74
CA GLY A 374 -15.12 19.22 -19.52
C GLY A 374 -15.64 17.84 -19.09
N ARG A 375 -16.93 17.53 -19.30
CA ARG A 375 -17.47 16.18 -19.02
C ARG A 375 -16.95 15.15 -20.02
N VAL A 376 -16.95 15.47 -21.31
CA VAL A 376 -16.42 14.57 -22.36
C VAL A 376 -14.92 14.31 -22.16
N MET A 377 -14.14 15.34 -21.84
CA MET A 377 -12.72 15.18 -21.56
C MET A 377 -12.46 14.26 -20.36
N ARG A 378 -13.26 14.37 -19.27
CA ARG A 378 -13.17 13.46 -18.13
C ARG A 378 -13.51 12.02 -18.49
N LEU A 379 -14.58 11.80 -19.27
CA LEU A 379 -14.96 10.45 -19.72
C LEU A 379 -13.90 9.85 -20.67
N ARG A 380 -13.32 10.65 -21.56
CA ARG A 380 -12.22 10.20 -22.43
C ARG A 380 -10.98 9.82 -21.63
N LYS A 381 -10.61 10.63 -20.64
CA LYS A 381 -9.51 10.30 -19.74
C LYS A 381 -9.79 9.00 -18.97
N GLN A 382 -10.99 8.85 -18.41
CA GLN A 382 -11.40 7.61 -17.75
C GLN A 382 -11.35 6.41 -18.71
N LEU A 383 -11.78 6.58 -19.96
CA LEU A 383 -11.71 5.55 -20.98
C LEU A 383 -10.26 5.18 -21.30
N GLU A 384 -9.36 6.15 -21.43
CA GLU A 384 -7.93 5.94 -21.67
C GLU A 384 -7.26 5.21 -20.49
N ASP A 385 -7.50 5.67 -19.25
CA ASP A 385 -7.02 5.01 -18.03
C ASP A 385 -7.55 3.56 -17.93
N THR A 386 -8.81 3.33 -18.31
CA THR A 386 -9.44 2.01 -18.29
C THR A 386 -8.93 1.12 -19.43
N ARG A 387 -8.70 1.67 -20.62
CA ARG A 387 -8.10 0.95 -21.76
C ARG A 387 -6.67 0.53 -21.48
N ALA A 388 -5.89 1.41 -20.83
CA ALA A 388 -4.57 1.07 -20.35
C ALA A 388 -4.61 -0.09 -19.35
N CYS A 389 -5.71 -0.31 -18.62
CA CYS A 389 -5.90 -1.53 -17.83
C CYS A 389 -6.41 -2.72 -18.66
N ALA A 390 -7.22 -2.49 -19.70
CA ALA A 390 -7.91 -3.50 -20.50
C ALA A 390 -7.01 -4.20 -21.52
N GLU A 391 -6.06 -3.47 -22.12
CA GLU A 391 -5.12 -3.99 -23.12
C GLU A 391 -4.34 -5.20 -22.58
N TYR A 392 -4.17 -5.28 -21.26
CA TYR A 392 -3.51 -6.39 -20.57
C TYR A 392 -4.34 -7.66 -20.39
N VAL A 393 -5.63 -7.69 -20.76
CA VAL A 393 -6.54 -8.80 -20.39
C VAL A 393 -6.72 -9.85 -21.51
N GLY A 394 -6.16 -9.64 -22.70
CA GLY A 394 -6.06 -10.67 -23.74
C GLY A 394 -7.40 -11.29 -24.20
N GLY A 395 -8.51 -10.55 -24.07
CA GLY A 395 -9.86 -11.03 -24.40
C GLY A 395 -10.59 -11.77 -23.27
N ALA A 396 -9.96 -11.98 -22.10
CA ALA A 396 -10.68 -12.50 -20.94
C ALA A 396 -11.73 -11.48 -20.46
N THR A 397 -12.92 -11.97 -20.11
CA THR A 397 -14.03 -11.13 -19.64
C THR A 397 -14.76 -11.77 -18.47
N LEU A 398 -15.40 -10.95 -17.64
CA LEU A 398 -16.29 -11.42 -16.58
C LEU A 398 -17.56 -12.01 -17.19
N THR A 399 -17.52 -13.31 -17.49
CA THR A 399 -18.65 -14.04 -18.07
C THR A 399 -19.74 -14.33 -17.03
N GLY A 400 -20.98 -14.57 -17.46
CA GLY A 400 -22.07 -14.99 -16.57
C GLY A 400 -21.79 -16.31 -15.84
N ALA A 401 -20.99 -17.21 -16.42
CA ALA A 401 -20.53 -18.43 -15.78
C ALA A 401 -19.53 -18.14 -14.65
N CYS A 402 -18.58 -17.23 -14.89
CA CYS A 402 -17.65 -16.76 -13.86
C CYS A 402 -18.40 -16.07 -12.71
N ALA A 403 -19.32 -15.15 -13.00
CA ALA A 403 -20.14 -14.49 -11.99
C ALA A 403 -20.97 -15.49 -11.16
N ARG A 404 -21.55 -16.53 -11.80
CA ARG A 404 -22.27 -17.60 -11.11
C ARG A 404 -21.38 -18.38 -10.16
N TYR A 405 -20.17 -18.73 -10.62
CA TYR A 405 -19.21 -19.44 -9.80
C TYR A 405 -18.77 -18.61 -8.59
N VAL A 406 -18.48 -17.32 -8.79
CA VAL A 406 -18.12 -16.43 -7.67
C VAL A 406 -19.27 -16.27 -6.68
N ARG A 407 -20.53 -16.21 -7.13
CA ARG A 407 -21.68 -16.25 -6.19
C ARG A 407 -21.71 -17.52 -5.34
N GLN A 408 -21.33 -18.67 -5.90
CA GLN A 408 -21.24 -19.92 -5.14
C GLN A 408 -20.12 -19.86 -4.09
N LEU A 409 -18.98 -19.21 -4.41
CA LEU A 409 -17.91 -18.99 -3.45
C LEU A 409 -18.35 -18.03 -2.33
N VAL A 410 -19.00 -16.92 -2.68
CA VAL A 410 -19.51 -15.94 -1.70
C VAL A 410 -20.54 -16.56 -0.77
N ALA A 411 -21.41 -17.45 -1.27
CA ALA A 411 -22.37 -18.18 -0.45
C ALA A 411 -21.71 -19.14 0.56
N ARG A 412 -20.43 -19.49 0.38
CA ARG A 412 -19.65 -20.35 1.28
C ARG A 412 -18.89 -19.58 2.35
N VAL A 413 -18.85 -18.24 2.31
CA VAL A 413 -18.17 -17.44 3.34
C VAL A 413 -18.85 -17.67 4.69
N PRO A 414 -18.11 -18.07 5.74
CA PRO A 414 -18.69 -18.36 7.06
C PRO A 414 -19.46 -17.18 7.65
N ALA A 415 -20.57 -17.46 8.34
CA ALA A 415 -21.38 -16.44 8.99
C ALA A 415 -20.60 -15.59 10.01
N SER A 416 -19.68 -16.21 10.78
CA SER A 416 -18.81 -15.51 11.73
C SER A 416 -17.92 -14.46 11.04
N LYS A 417 -17.37 -14.80 9.87
CA LYS A 417 -16.53 -13.91 9.06
C LYS A 417 -17.34 -12.78 8.42
N LEU A 418 -18.58 -13.06 7.99
CA LEU A 418 -19.50 -12.02 7.52
C LEU A 418 -19.87 -11.05 8.66
N GLU A 419 -20.10 -11.54 9.88
CA GLU A 419 -20.35 -10.70 11.04
C GLU A 419 -19.13 -9.83 11.40
N TYR A 420 -17.92 -10.40 11.34
CA TYR A 420 -16.67 -9.65 11.46
C TYR A 420 -16.57 -8.53 10.42
N PHE A 421 -16.85 -8.82 9.15
CA PHE A 421 -16.81 -7.83 8.08
C PHE A 421 -17.85 -6.72 8.28
N ALA A 422 -19.06 -7.06 8.72
CA ALA A 422 -20.10 -6.08 9.02
C ALA A 422 -19.71 -5.14 10.19
N LEU A 423 -18.90 -5.65 11.11
CA LEU A 423 -18.43 -4.91 12.29
C LEU A 423 -17.24 -4.00 12.00
N GLN A 424 -16.28 -4.44 11.19
CA GLN A 424 -14.97 -3.76 11.06
C GLN A 424 -14.68 -3.16 9.69
N LEU A 425 -15.27 -3.70 8.62
CA LEU A 425 -14.94 -3.28 7.27
C LEU A 425 -15.98 -2.32 6.70
N PRO A 426 -15.54 -1.40 5.82
CA PRO A 426 -16.45 -0.60 5.02
C PRO A 426 -17.42 -1.50 4.20
N PRO A 427 -18.68 -1.10 4.01
CA PRO A 427 -19.64 -1.85 3.19
C PRO A 427 -19.32 -1.77 1.68
N GLU A 428 -18.62 -0.74 1.21
CA GLU A 428 -18.45 -0.43 -0.21
C GLU A 428 -17.81 -1.58 -1.03
N PRO A 429 -16.75 -2.28 -0.56
CA PRO A 429 -16.20 -3.42 -1.29
C PRO A 429 -17.22 -4.56 -1.50
N TRP A 430 -18.11 -4.77 -0.53
CA TRP A 430 -19.18 -5.78 -0.63
C TRP A 430 -20.31 -5.34 -1.56
N GLN A 431 -20.71 -4.05 -1.51
CA GLN A 431 -21.65 -3.48 -2.48
C GLN A 431 -21.13 -3.65 -3.91
N GLU A 432 -19.85 -3.30 -4.13
CA GLU A 432 -19.24 -3.38 -5.44
C GLU A 432 -19.11 -4.83 -5.94
N LEU A 433 -18.75 -5.76 -5.06
CA LEU A 433 -18.76 -7.19 -5.39
C LEU A 433 -20.18 -7.64 -5.78
N ALA A 434 -21.19 -7.26 -4.99
CA ALA A 434 -22.58 -7.62 -5.24
C ALA A 434 -23.10 -7.04 -6.55
N ASP A 435 -22.72 -5.81 -6.91
CA ASP A 435 -23.06 -5.19 -8.19
C ASP A 435 -22.38 -5.88 -9.38
N LEU A 436 -21.12 -6.30 -9.22
CA LEU A 436 -20.35 -6.98 -10.27
C LEU A 436 -20.89 -8.38 -10.59
N VAL A 437 -21.24 -9.16 -9.57
CA VAL A 437 -21.67 -10.55 -9.75
C VAL A 437 -23.13 -10.81 -9.44
N HIS A 438 -23.93 -9.78 -9.15
CA HIS A 438 -25.35 -9.85 -8.82
C HIS A 438 -25.67 -10.83 -7.68
N VAL A 439 -25.00 -10.66 -6.54
CA VAL A 439 -25.25 -11.46 -5.33
C VAL A 439 -26.69 -11.24 -4.89
N ASN A 440 -27.42 -12.33 -4.62
CA ASN A 440 -28.80 -12.23 -4.12
C ASN A 440 -28.77 -11.75 -2.65
N PRO A 441 -29.47 -10.67 -2.28
CA PRO A 441 -29.41 -10.15 -0.90
C PRO A 441 -29.89 -11.14 0.18
N ALA A 442 -30.87 -11.99 -0.13
CA ALA A 442 -31.48 -12.90 0.84
C ALA A 442 -30.83 -14.29 0.90
N ARG A 443 -30.28 -14.78 -0.22
CA ARG A 443 -29.76 -16.17 -0.36
C ARG A 443 -28.30 -16.24 -0.80
N GLY A 444 -27.66 -15.11 -1.06
CA GLY A 444 -26.32 -15.04 -1.65
C GLY A 444 -25.18 -15.22 -0.66
N VAL A 445 -25.46 -15.20 0.63
CA VAL A 445 -24.51 -15.29 1.74
C VAL A 445 -25.13 -16.11 2.88
N GLN A 446 -24.31 -16.64 3.79
CA GLN A 446 -24.80 -17.44 4.93
C GLN A 446 -25.60 -16.62 5.96
N LEU A 447 -25.38 -15.30 6.02
CA LEU A 447 -25.98 -14.40 7.01
C LEU A 447 -27.05 -13.53 6.32
N PRO A 448 -28.36 -13.82 6.46
CA PRO A 448 -29.39 -13.21 5.60
C PRO A 448 -29.50 -11.69 5.70
N TRP A 449 -29.16 -11.12 6.86
CA TRP A 449 -29.20 -9.66 7.10
C TRP A 449 -27.92 -8.95 6.66
N PHE A 450 -26.84 -9.67 6.32
CA PHE A 450 -25.55 -9.07 5.98
C PHE A 450 -25.62 -8.19 4.73
N MET A 451 -26.19 -8.69 3.63
CA MET A 451 -26.31 -7.90 2.40
C MET A 451 -27.24 -6.69 2.57
N PRO A 452 -28.44 -6.81 3.18
CA PRO A 452 -29.24 -5.64 3.57
C PRO A 452 -28.44 -4.59 4.36
N ARG A 453 -27.68 -5.03 5.37
CA ARG A 453 -26.82 -4.15 6.19
C ARG A 453 -25.72 -3.47 5.37
N VAL A 454 -25.13 -4.18 4.43
CA VAL A 454 -24.15 -3.62 3.47
C VAL A 454 -24.81 -2.52 2.63
N PHE A 455 -26.08 -2.62 2.28
CA PHE A 455 -26.83 -1.60 1.54
C PHE A 455 -27.53 -0.54 2.43
N GLY A 456 -27.26 -0.53 3.72
CA GLY A 456 -27.67 0.55 4.63
C GLY A 456 -28.83 0.21 5.57
N GLU A 457 -29.38 -1.01 5.54
CA GLU A 457 -30.33 -1.44 6.56
C GLU A 457 -29.65 -1.62 7.93
N GLU A 458 -30.40 -1.46 9.01
CA GLU A 458 -29.87 -1.71 10.36
C GLU A 458 -29.72 -3.23 10.59
N PRO A 459 -28.66 -3.67 11.29
CA PRO A 459 -28.52 -5.06 11.65
C PRO A 459 -29.57 -5.44 12.71
N PRO A 460 -29.93 -6.72 12.87
CA PRO A 460 -30.88 -7.17 13.90
C PRO A 460 -30.48 -6.70 15.29
N GLU A 461 -31.44 -6.34 16.14
CA GLU A 461 -31.19 -5.84 17.51
C GLU A 461 -30.46 -6.89 18.38
N ASP A 462 -30.66 -8.16 18.07
CA ASP A 462 -30.00 -9.31 18.70
C ASP A 462 -28.71 -9.72 18.00
N SER A 463 -28.10 -8.87 17.17
CA SER A 463 -26.78 -9.12 16.57
C SER A 463 -25.63 -8.52 17.39
N MET A 464 -24.41 -9.07 17.23
CA MET A 464 -23.21 -8.45 17.80
C MET A 464 -23.01 -7.04 17.25
N VAL A 465 -23.28 -6.82 15.96
CA VAL A 465 -23.08 -5.53 15.30
C VAL A 465 -23.96 -4.44 15.91
N ALA A 466 -25.24 -4.72 16.17
CA ALA A 466 -26.13 -3.79 16.85
C ALA A 466 -25.67 -3.51 18.29
N ALA A 467 -25.33 -4.55 19.05
CA ALA A 467 -24.88 -4.40 20.44
C ALA A 467 -23.58 -3.59 20.55
N CYS A 468 -22.63 -3.81 19.64
CA CYS A 468 -21.37 -3.09 19.57
C CYS A 468 -21.53 -1.63 19.14
N LYS A 469 -22.48 -1.32 18.24
CA LYS A 469 -22.81 0.06 17.83
C LYS A 469 -23.32 0.91 18.98
N HIS A 470 -24.01 0.30 19.95
CA HIS A 470 -24.56 0.97 21.14
C HIS A 470 -23.72 0.78 22.41
N MET A 471 -22.51 0.24 22.26
CA MET A 471 -21.63 -0.01 23.40
C MET A 471 -21.13 1.31 24.00
N THR A 472 -21.27 1.46 25.32
CA THR A 472 -20.75 2.57 26.11
C THR A 472 -19.75 2.06 27.14
N GLN A 473 -19.00 2.93 27.81
CA GLN A 473 -18.04 2.50 28.84
C GLN A 473 -18.69 1.69 29.97
N SER A 474 -19.91 2.06 30.38
CA SER A 474 -20.64 1.37 31.45
C SER A 474 -21.26 0.04 31.00
N THR A 475 -21.59 -0.10 29.71
CA THR A 475 -22.16 -1.34 29.15
C THR A 475 -21.12 -2.27 28.54
N ALA A 476 -19.89 -1.78 28.28
CA ALA A 476 -18.83 -2.50 27.59
C ALA A 476 -18.58 -3.89 28.15
N LEU A 477 -18.45 -4.05 29.47
CA LEU A 477 -18.20 -5.36 30.08
C LEU A 477 -19.31 -6.37 29.77
N SER A 478 -20.57 -5.93 29.83
CA SER A 478 -21.72 -6.81 29.53
C SER A 478 -21.79 -7.20 28.05
N VAL A 479 -21.49 -6.25 27.16
CA VAL A 479 -21.42 -6.48 25.71
C VAL A 479 -20.28 -7.44 25.38
N ILE A 480 -19.09 -7.22 25.95
CA ILE A 480 -17.90 -8.05 25.73
C ILE A 480 -18.13 -9.49 26.24
N ARG A 481 -18.75 -9.66 27.42
CA ARG A 481 -19.08 -10.98 27.96
C ARG A 481 -20.05 -11.76 27.08
N LYS A 482 -21.08 -11.08 26.58
CA LYS A 482 -22.14 -11.70 25.78
C LYS A 482 -21.70 -12.02 24.36
N TRP A 483 -21.10 -11.04 23.68
CA TRP A 483 -20.86 -11.09 22.24
C TRP A 483 -19.44 -11.41 21.84
N ARG A 484 -18.47 -11.27 22.77
CA ARG A 484 -17.05 -11.53 22.50
C ARG A 484 -16.52 -10.83 21.23
N PRO A 485 -16.72 -9.51 21.09
CA PRO A 485 -16.30 -8.81 19.87
C PRO A 485 -14.79 -8.93 19.67
N PRO A 486 -14.31 -8.99 18.42
CA PRO A 486 -12.87 -9.08 18.16
C PRO A 486 -12.14 -7.87 18.75
N TYR A 487 -10.94 -8.09 19.28
CA TYR A 487 -10.20 -7.02 19.95
C TYR A 487 -9.84 -5.86 19.01
N SER A 488 -9.62 -6.11 17.72
CA SER A 488 -9.38 -5.06 16.73
C SER A 488 -10.52 -4.04 16.66
N PHE A 489 -11.78 -4.50 16.78
CA PHE A 489 -12.94 -3.60 16.88
C PHE A 489 -12.90 -2.76 18.16
N LEU A 490 -12.71 -3.41 19.32
CA LEU A 490 -12.67 -2.75 20.63
C LEU A 490 -11.57 -1.69 20.68
N ARG A 491 -10.41 -2.02 20.12
CA ARG A 491 -9.26 -1.12 20.02
C ARG A 491 -9.56 0.10 19.14
N LEU A 492 -10.23 -0.06 18.01
CA LEU A 492 -10.57 1.07 17.12
C LEU A 492 -11.66 1.97 17.70
N HIS A 493 -12.68 1.40 18.34
CA HIS A 493 -13.81 2.14 18.89
C HIS A 493 -13.53 2.71 20.29
N GLY A 494 -12.49 2.24 20.96
CA GLY A 494 -11.93 2.83 22.18
C GLY A 494 -10.94 3.98 21.94
N LYS A 495 -10.63 4.34 20.68
CA LYS A 495 -9.64 5.39 20.37
C LYS A 495 -10.15 6.78 20.73
N GLY A 496 -9.86 7.14 21.98
CA GLY A 496 -10.00 8.44 22.61
C GLY A 496 -9.22 8.48 23.93
N ASP A 497 -9.09 7.33 24.60
CA ASP A 497 -8.26 7.09 25.78
C ASP A 497 -7.76 5.65 25.74
N SER A 498 -6.46 5.40 25.94
CA SER A 498 -5.93 4.04 26.19
C SER A 498 -6.55 3.37 27.43
N ASP A 499 -7.24 4.17 28.24
CA ASP A 499 -8.01 3.79 29.43
C ASP A 499 -9.50 3.54 29.13
N ALA A 500 -9.93 3.56 27.87
CA ALA A 500 -11.34 3.37 27.51
C ALA A 500 -11.88 1.98 27.92
N LEU A 501 -11.03 0.95 27.93
CA LEU A 501 -11.38 -0.36 28.46
C LEU A 501 -10.95 -0.48 29.91
N SER A 502 -11.92 -0.71 30.80
CA SER A 502 -11.64 -1.05 32.19
C SER A 502 -10.77 -2.31 32.30
N GLU A 503 -10.06 -2.46 33.43
CA GLU A 503 -9.27 -3.67 33.74
C GLU A 503 -10.10 -4.96 33.55
N ALA A 504 -11.35 -4.96 34.04
CA ALA A 504 -12.27 -6.07 33.88
C ALA A 504 -12.60 -6.36 32.40
N CYS A 505 -12.73 -5.33 31.56
CA CYS A 505 -12.90 -5.52 30.12
C CYS A 505 -11.64 -6.13 29.49
N LYS A 506 -10.44 -5.66 29.84
CA LYS A 506 -9.17 -6.19 29.31
C LYS A 506 -8.98 -7.66 29.68
N LEU A 507 -9.22 -8.03 30.94
CA LEU A 507 -9.18 -9.42 31.40
C LEU A 507 -10.26 -10.28 30.72
N GLN A 508 -11.47 -9.75 30.53
CA GLN A 508 -12.50 -10.46 29.79
C GLN A 508 -12.08 -10.71 28.34
N VAL A 509 -11.51 -9.72 27.65
CA VAL A 509 -10.95 -9.90 26.29
C VAL A 509 -9.86 -10.95 26.29
N ALA A 510 -8.93 -10.89 27.26
CA ALA A 510 -7.86 -11.86 27.40
C ALA A 510 -8.34 -13.30 27.70
N SER A 511 -9.60 -13.50 28.10
CA SER A 511 -10.17 -14.83 28.31
C SER A 511 -10.69 -15.51 27.03
N TYR A 512 -10.96 -14.76 25.95
CA TYR A 512 -11.51 -15.34 24.72
C TYR A 512 -10.80 -14.95 23.43
N ALA A 513 -10.11 -13.80 23.39
CA ALA A 513 -9.43 -13.36 22.18
C ALA A 513 -8.28 -14.31 21.85
N PRO A 514 -7.93 -14.54 20.57
CA PRO A 514 -6.81 -15.42 20.22
C PRO A 514 -5.54 -15.04 20.98
N ILE A 515 -4.83 -16.03 21.53
CA ILE A 515 -3.65 -15.76 22.38
C ILE A 515 -2.59 -14.92 21.64
N ASN A 516 -2.44 -15.13 20.33
CA ASN A 516 -1.59 -14.30 19.48
C ASN A 516 -1.96 -12.81 19.53
N THR A 517 -3.26 -12.50 19.52
CA THR A 517 -3.76 -11.12 19.62
C THR A 517 -3.42 -10.53 20.99
N CYS A 518 -3.56 -11.31 22.06
CA CYS A 518 -3.21 -10.87 23.41
C CYS A 518 -1.71 -10.60 23.56
N LEU A 519 -0.85 -11.47 23.03
CA LEU A 519 0.61 -11.29 23.05
C LEU A 519 1.03 -10.11 22.17
N TRP A 520 0.43 -9.94 20.99
CA TRP A 520 0.72 -8.84 20.08
C TRP A 520 0.44 -7.48 20.72
N TRP A 521 -0.73 -7.35 21.34
CA TRP A 521 -1.21 -6.13 21.99
C TRP A 521 -1.01 -6.15 23.51
N HIS A 522 -0.03 -6.91 24.00
CA HIS A 522 0.21 -7.10 25.43
C HIS A 522 0.33 -5.75 26.16
N HIS A 523 1.12 -4.81 25.62
CA HIS A 523 1.26 -3.45 26.14
C HIS A 523 -0.06 -2.66 26.28
N GLU A 524 -1.03 -2.83 25.38
CA GLU A 524 -2.33 -2.15 25.46
C GLU A 524 -3.31 -2.88 26.42
N LEU A 525 -3.24 -4.21 26.43
CA LEU A 525 -4.06 -5.09 27.27
C LEU A 525 -3.52 -5.26 28.69
N TYR A 526 -2.31 -4.76 28.98
CA TYR A 526 -1.61 -5.02 30.22
C TYR A 526 -2.45 -4.64 31.43
N THR A 527 -2.53 -5.60 32.35
CA THR A 527 -3.13 -5.49 33.68
C THR A 527 -2.32 -6.41 34.61
N PRO A 528 -2.30 -6.19 35.93
CA PRO A 528 -1.52 -7.04 36.85
C PRO A 528 -1.84 -8.54 36.75
N ASN A 529 -3.07 -8.89 36.34
CA ASN A 529 -3.52 -10.27 36.21
C ASN A 529 -3.48 -10.80 34.76
N LEU A 530 -3.10 -10.00 33.76
CA LEU A 530 -3.09 -10.42 32.35
C LEU A 530 -2.21 -11.67 32.16
N ASP A 531 -0.97 -11.61 32.64
CA ASP A 531 0.00 -12.68 32.44
C ASP A 531 -0.43 -14.00 33.10
N THR A 532 -1.15 -13.91 34.22
CA THR A 532 -1.70 -15.09 34.90
C THR A 532 -2.79 -15.74 34.07
N VAL A 533 -3.72 -14.94 33.51
CA VAL A 533 -4.78 -15.43 32.62
C VAL A 533 -4.20 -16.08 31.37
N LEU A 534 -3.19 -15.45 30.76
CA LEU A 534 -2.54 -16.00 29.57
C LEU A 534 -1.74 -17.27 29.89
N ALA A 535 -1.07 -17.34 31.04
CA ALA A 535 -0.35 -18.54 31.48
C ALA A 535 -1.31 -19.72 31.71
N GLU A 536 -2.45 -19.49 32.35
CA GLU A 536 -3.49 -20.50 32.55
C GLU A 536 -4.02 -21.04 31.21
N ARG A 537 -4.27 -20.16 30.23
CA ARG A 537 -4.67 -20.57 28.88
C ARG A 537 -3.62 -21.44 28.18
N ILE A 538 -2.34 -21.08 28.28
CA ILE A 538 -1.24 -21.88 27.71
C ILE A 538 -1.20 -23.27 28.36
N HIS A 539 -1.39 -23.37 29.69
CA HIS A 539 -1.47 -24.65 30.38
C HIS A 539 -2.70 -25.50 29.96
N GLN A 540 -3.79 -24.84 29.55
CA GLN A 540 -4.97 -25.49 28.99
C GLN A 540 -4.82 -25.90 27.51
N GLY A 541 -3.65 -25.69 26.90
CA GLY A 541 -3.35 -26.09 25.52
C GLY A 541 -3.60 -25.00 24.47
N ASP A 542 -3.94 -23.78 24.88
CA ASP A 542 -4.11 -22.64 23.97
C ASP A 542 -2.75 -22.00 23.68
N HIS A 543 -1.96 -22.69 22.87
CA HIS A 543 -0.60 -22.28 22.53
C HIS A 543 -0.59 -21.19 21.43
N PRO A 544 0.31 -20.19 21.53
CA PRO A 544 0.49 -19.21 20.47
C PRO A 544 1.02 -19.83 19.19
N THR A 545 0.48 -19.38 18.06
CA THR A 545 0.88 -19.77 16.70
C THR A 545 1.66 -18.67 15.99
N LEU A 546 2.23 -17.72 16.76
CA LEU A 546 3.07 -16.65 16.23
C LEU A 546 4.29 -17.21 15.49
N PRO A 547 4.74 -16.56 14.38
CA PRO A 547 6.05 -16.81 13.79
C PRO A 547 7.16 -16.73 14.84
N TYR A 548 8.23 -17.54 14.68
CA TYR A 548 9.36 -17.55 15.60
C TYR A 548 9.92 -16.15 15.85
N GLY A 549 10.18 -15.39 14.77
CA GLY A 549 10.69 -14.02 14.87
C GLY A 549 9.81 -13.11 15.73
N LYS A 550 8.48 -13.19 15.56
CA LYS A 550 7.54 -12.40 16.35
C LYS A 550 7.45 -12.87 17.80
N LEU A 551 7.47 -14.19 18.03
CA LEU A 551 7.47 -14.76 19.37
C LEU A 551 8.72 -14.32 20.16
N MET A 552 9.90 -14.34 19.53
CA MET A 552 11.13 -13.83 20.13
C MET A 552 11.08 -12.34 20.43
N GLU A 553 10.48 -11.53 19.54
CA GLU A 553 10.23 -10.12 19.81
C GLU A 553 9.40 -9.91 21.08
N ARG A 554 8.37 -10.73 21.29
CA ARG A 554 7.50 -10.68 22.47
C ARG A 554 8.22 -11.16 23.72
N LEU A 555 9.03 -12.21 23.63
CA LEU A 555 9.87 -12.69 24.73
C LEU A 555 10.88 -11.63 25.19
N LEU A 556 11.54 -10.95 24.25
CA LEU A 556 12.45 -9.83 24.56
C LEU A 556 11.71 -8.67 25.22
N TYR A 557 10.53 -8.31 24.71
CA TYR A 557 9.67 -7.29 25.32
C TYR A 557 9.30 -7.67 26.77
N LEU A 558 8.87 -8.90 27.00
CA LEU A 558 8.54 -9.39 28.35
C LEU A 558 9.78 -9.40 29.25
N LYS A 559 10.95 -9.87 28.78
CA LYS A 559 12.20 -9.85 29.56
C LYS A 559 12.58 -8.42 29.97
N GLN A 560 12.37 -7.43 29.10
CA GLN A 560 12.73 -6.03 29.36
C GLN A 560 11.73 -5.32 30.28
N GLN A 561 10.43 -5.47 30.03
CA GLN A 561 9.38 -4.70 30.72
C GLN A 561 8.78 -5.45 31.92
N HIS A 562 8.81 -6.78 31.89
CA HIS A 562 8.15 -7.66 32.84
C HIS A 562 9.04 -8.88 33.14
N ALA A 563 10.26 -8.66 33.60
CA ALA A 563 11.26 -9.72 33.81
C ALA A 563 10.78 -10.89 34.69
N ALA A 564 9.81 -10.65 35.58
CA ALA A 564 9.18 -11.66 36.44
C ALA A 564 7.88 -12.27 35.85
N SER A 565 7.59 -12.04 34.57
CA SER A 565 6.39 -12.53 33.91
C SER A 565 6.36 -14.07 33.91
N PRO A 566 5.26 -14.71 34.36
CA PRO A 566 5.12 -16.17 34.29
C PRO A 566 5.04 -16.68 32.84
N LEU A 567 4.87 -15.81 31.85
CA LEU A 567 4.82 -16.19 30.45
C LEU A 567 6.18 -16.56 29.88
N ILE A 568 7.27 -15.96 30.36
CA ILE A 568 8.63 -16.20 29.83
C ILE A 568 8.98 -17.70 29.87
N PRO A 569 8.90 -18.41 31.02
CA PRO A 569 9.24 -19.83 31.07
C PRO A 569 8.27 -20.73 30.28
N LEU A 570 7.05 -20.26 29.97
CA LEU A 570 6.07 -21.01 29.17
C LEU A 570 6.26 -20.81 27.66
N LEU A 571 6.64 -19.59 27.25
CA LEU A 571 6.83 -19.24 25.85
C LEU A 571 8.20 -19.68 25.32
N LEU A 572 9.21 -19.82 26.18
CA LEU A 572 10.56 -20.21 25.77
C LEU A 572 10.61 -21.61 25.13
N PRO A 573 10.04 -22.68 25.72
CA PRO A 573 10.03 -24.01 25.08
C PRO A 573 9.24 -24.03 23.77
N LEU A 574 8.18 -23.23 23.66
CA LEU A 574 7.42 -23.07 22.42
C LEU A 574 8.26 -22.39 21.35
N ALA A 575 9.04 -21.37 21.71
CA ALA A 575 9.98 -20.74 20.77
C ALA A 575 11.04 -21.72 20.27
N GLU A 576 11.58 -22.60 21.14
CA GLU A 576 12.51 -23.67 20.73
C GLU A 576 11.87 -24.69 19.80
N GLU A 577 10.62 -25.07 20.07
CA GLU A 577 9.87 -25.95 19.18
C GLU A 577 9.63 -25.28 17.83
N HIS A 578 9.24 -24.01 17.80
CA HIS A 578 9.05 -23.26 16.55
C HIS A 578 10.36 -23.14 15.78
N LEU A 579 11.47 -22.86 16.44
CA LEU A 579 12.81 -22.82 15.84
C LEU A 579 13.18 -24.16 15.19
N ARG A 580 12.96 -25.28 15.87
CA ARG A 580 13.22 -26.64 15.34
C ARG A 580 12.32 -27.03 14.18
N ARG A 581 11.10 -26.48 14.12
CA ARG A 581 10.15 -26.72 13.03
C ARG A 581 10.45 -25.88 11.79
N LEU A 582 11.35 -24.89 11.88
CA LEU A 582 11.79 -24.16 10.69
C LEU A 582 12.56 -25.13 9.80
N ASP A 583 12.05 -25.30 8.58
CA ASP A 583 12.68 -26.09 7.54
C ASP A 583 12.85 -25.18 6.32
N VAL A 584 14.07 -24.68 6.15
CA VAL A 584 14.40 -23.70 5.11
C VAL A 584 15.72 -24.10 4.49
N ASP A 585 15.68 -24.43 3.20
CA ASP A 585 16.87 -24.76 2.41
C ASP A 585 17.72 -23.51 2.18
N LEU A 586 18.66 -23.25 3.08
CA LEU A 586 19.70 -22.25 2.92
C LEU A 586 21.01 -22.95 2.57
N ALA A 587 21.79 -22.37 1.67
CA ALA A 587 23.07 -22.96 1.28
C ALA A 587 24.16 -22.57 2.30
N PRO A 588 24.63 -23.48 3.18
CA PRO A 588 25.73 -23.17 4.10
C PRO A 588 27.06 -22.98 3.35
N PRO A 589 27.98 -22.15 3.86
CA PRO A 589 27.88 -21.38 5.10
C PRO A 589 27.20 -20.01 4.91
N VAL A 590 26.41 -19.62 5.92
CA VAL A 590 25.70 -18.34 6.00
C VAL A 590 26.25 -17.54 7.19
N VAL A 591 26.41 -16.24 7.03
CA VAL A 591 26.93 -15.35 8.08
C VAL A 591 26.00 -14.17 8.27
N VAL A 592 25.65 -13.86 9.51
CA VAL A 592 24.91 -12.66 9.88
C VAL A 592 25.87 -11.60 10.39
N LEU A 593 25.83 -10.42 9.76
CA LEU A 593 26.57 -9.22 10.15
C LEU A 593 25.59 -8.23 10.76
N GLY A 594 25.59 -8.12 12.10
CA GLY A 594 24.72 -7.22 12.84
C GLY A 594 25.37 -5.87 13.14
N ASP A 595 24.68 -4.79 12.84
CA ASP A 595 25.13 -3.44 13.23
C ASP A 595 24.99 -3.26 14.74
N ALA A 596 26.10 -2.92 15.40
CA ALA A 596 26.16 -2.59 16.82
C ALA A 596 26.66 -1.15 17.03
N SER A 597 26.45 -0.25 16.07
CA SER A 597 26.77 1.17 16.22
C SER A 597 25.79 1.89 17.16
N TYR A 598 26.17 3.11 17.59
CA TYR A 598 25.59 3.87 18.71
C TYR A 598 24.03 3.97 18.77
N SER A 599 23.31 3.89 17.64
CA SER A 599 21.84 3.97 17.59
C SER A 599 21.14 2.64 17.29
N MET A 600 21.89 1.52 17.24
CA MET A 600 21.46 0.31 16.57
C MET A 600 21.12 -0.86 17.51
N ASP A 601 20.62 -0.57 18.72
CA ASP A 601 20.04 -1.59 19.61
C ASP A 601 18.96 -2.42 18.90
N VAL A 602 18.22 -1.81 17.98
CA VAL A 602 17.24 -2.51 17.14
C VAL A 602 17.92 -3.53 16.21
N ALA A 603 19.05 -3.19 15.59
CA ALA A 603 19.80 -4.11 14.74
C ALA A 603 20.42 -5.25 15.55
N ILE A 604 20.93 -4.98 16.75
CA ILE A 604 21.41 -6.04 17.65
C ILE A 604 20.29 -7.05 17.91
N ARG A 605 19.10 -6.60 18.34
CA ARG A 605 17.97 -7.51 18.59
C ARG A 605 17.59 -8.33 17.35
N VAL A 606 17.44 -7.66 16.21
CA VAL A 606 17.00 -8.32 14.97
C VAL A 606 18.07 -9.28 14.44
N SER A 607 19.35 -8.90 14.46
CA SER A 607 20.46 -9.74 14.00
C SER A 607 20.66 -10.98 14.86
N VAL A 608 20.51 -10.89 16.19
CA VAL A 608 20.56 -12.05 17.09
C VAL A 608 19.42 -13.02 16.80
N ILE A 609 18.19 -12.51 16.58
CA ILE A 609 17.04 -13.34 16.22
C ILE A 609 17.28 -14.03 14.87
N ILE A 610 17.68 -13.29 13.83
CA ILE A 610 18.00 -13.87 12.52
C ILE A 610 19.11 -14.91 12.64
N SER A 611 20.17 -14.58 13.38
CA SER A 611 21.30 -15.49 13.62
C SER A 611 20.87 -16.76 14.31
N SER A 612 19.94 -16.72 15.28
CA SER A 612 19.47 -17.96 15.91
C SER A 612 18.81 -18.92 14.92
N VAL A 613 18.07 -18.39 13.95
CA VAL A 613 17.48 -19.21 12.89
C VAL A 613 18.56 -19.75 11.96
N VAL A 614 19.46 -18.88 11.50
CA VAL A 614 20.54 -19.27 10.59
C VAL A 614 21.50 -20.27 11.24
N ALA A 615 21.82 -20.11 12.52
CA ALA A 615 22.69 -21.01 13.26
C ALA A 615 22.04 -22.37 13.50
N ALA A 616 20.73 -22.40 13.76
CA ALA A 616 19.96 -23.64 13.89
C ALA A 616 19.86 -24.42 12.56
N LEU A 617 19.73 -23.71 11.42
CA LEU A 617 19.55 -24.32 10.11
C LEU A 617 20.87 -24.69 9.40
N THR A 618 21.88 -23.83 9.50
CA THR A 618 23.08 -23.91 8.64
C THR A 618 24.40 -23.86 9.40
N GLU A 619 24.37 -23.94 10.74
CA GLU A 619 25.54 -23.68 11.60
C GLU A 619 26.19 -22.32 11.32
N GLY A 620 25.40 -21.32 10.89
CA GLY A 620 25.91 -20.01 10.55
C GLY A 620 26.54 -19.25 11.71
N ASP A 621 27.35 -18.25 11.36
CA ASP A 621 28.10 -17.41 12.31
C ASP A 621 27.39 -16.05 12.51
N LEU A 622 27.64 -15.41 13.66
CA LEU A 622 27.19 -14.05 13.97
C LEU A 622 28.38 -13.17 14.28
N ARG A 623 28.50 -12.07 13.54
CA ARG A 623 29.45 -11.00 13.85
C ARG A 623 28.70 -9.70 14.03
N PHE A 624 29.06 -8.97 15.08
CA PHE A 624 28.68 -7.58 15.20
C PHE A 624 29.75 -6.70 14.59
N PHE A 625 29.34 -5.59 14.01
CA PHE A 625 30.26 -4.56 13.57
C PHE A 625 29.91 -3.21 14.17
N ASN A 626 30.96 -2.47 14.48
CA ASN A 626 30.96 -1.04 14.71
C ASN A 626 32.16 -0.47 13.94
N THR A 627 33.19 0.05 14.60
CA THR A 627 34.52 0.29 14.01
C THR A 627 35.37 -0.98 13.88
N GLU A 628 35.00 -2.04 14.61
CA GLU A 628 35.68 -3.33 14.71
C GLU A 628 34.69 -4.49 14.45
N SER A 629 35.22 -5.66 14.12
CA SER A 629 34.46 -6.92 14.12
C SER A 629 34.48 -7.51 15.52
N THR A 630 33.32 -7.86 16.06
CA THR A 630 33.22 -8.55 17.35
C THR A 630 32.35 -9.81 17.23
N CYS A 631 32.76 -10.86 17.92
CA CYS A 631 31.98 -12.09 18.06
C CYS A 631 31.28 -12.06 19.41
N PRO A 632 29.99 -12.44 19.52
CA PRO A 632 29.40 -12.71 20.82
C PRO A 632 30.11 -13.89 21.50
N ASP A 633 30.05 -13.95 22.83
CA ASP A 633 30.60 -15.06 23.62
C ASP A 633 29.99 -16.41 23.23
N THR A 634 28.75 -16.40 22.72
CA THR A 634 28.05 -17.57 22.22
C THR A 634 27.25 -17.19 20.99
N VAL A 635 27.38 -17.97 19.91
CA VAL A 635 26.51 -17.85 18.74
C VAL A 635 25.12 -18.34 19.15
N PRO A 636 24.06 -17.53 19.01
CA PRO A 636 22.75 -17.91 19.48
C PRO A 636 22.25 -19.12 18.68
N ARG A 637 21.97 -20.25 19.34
CA ARG A 637 21.41 -21.47 18.70
C ARG A 637 20.06 -21.85 19.30
N THR A 638 19.75 -21.30 20.45
CA THR A 638 18.50 -21.49 21.18
C THR A 638 17.82 -20.14 21.43
N ALA A 639 16.53 -20.14 21.70
CA ALA A 639 15.79 -18.96 22.13
C ALA A 639 16.36 -18.40 23.46
N ALA A 640 16.89 -19.24 24.34
CA ALA A 640 17.58 -18.81 25.56
C ALA A 640 18.84 -18.00 25.22
N ASP A 641 19.68 -18.51 24.31
CA ASP A 641 20.89 -17.80 23.89
C ASP A 641 20.56 -16.43 23.29
N VAL A 642 19.46 -16.32 22.53
CA VAL A 642 19.00 -15.02 21.99
C VAL A 642 18.76 -14.02 23.11
N LEU A 643 18.03 -14.44 24.16
CA LEU A 643 17.73 -13.57 25.29
C LEU A 643 19.01 -13.14 26.03
N ASP A 644 20.02 -14.01 26.08
CA ASP A 644 21.27 -13.75 26.79
C ASP A 644 22.20 -12.85 25.97
N VAL A 645 22.44 -13.17 24.70
CA VAL A 645 23.26 -12.36 23.78
C VAL A 645 22.71 -10.94 23.65
N VAL A 646 21.39 -10.76 23.50
CA VAL A 646 20.78 -9.42 23.44
C VAL A 646 21.01 -8.63 24.73
N SER A 647 21.06 -9.31 25.89
CA SER A 647 21.25 -8.62 27.17
C SER A 647 22.70 -8.24 27.47
N THR A 648 23.66 -8.90 26.82
CA THR A 648 25.10 -8.65 27.02
C THR A 648 25.71 -7.75 25.95
N THR A 649 25.21 -7.79 24.73
CA THR A 649 25.70 -6.95 23.63
C THR A 649 25.18 -5.53 23.76
N ARG A 650 26.06 -4.54 23.51
CA ARG A 650 25.72 -3.10 23.57
C ARG A 650 26.04 -2.42 22.25
N ALA A 651 25.20 -1.46 21.87
CA ALA A 651 25.48 -0.53 20.80
C ALA A 651 26.58 0.47 21.22
N ASP A 652 27.62 0.65 20.41
CA ASP A 652 28.69 1.61 20.63
C ASP A 652 29.40 2.04 19.33
N ARG A 653 30.13 3.16 19.40
CA ARG A 653 31.01 3.68 18.33
C ARG A 653 30.30 3.97 16.99
N GLN A 654 31.11 4.15 15.94
CA GLN A 654 30.70 4.48 14.56
C GLN A 654 30.39 3.21 13.73
N THR A 655 29.99 3.40 12.48
CA THR A 655 29.42 2.36 11.62
C THR A 655 30.38 2.03 10.46
N ALA A 656 31.15 0.96 10.62
CA ALA A 656 32.08 0.43 9.61
C ALA A 656 31.80 -1.07 9.31
N PRO A 657 30.74 -1.40 8.55
CA PRO A 657 30.40 -2.79 8.19
C PRO A 657 31.53 -3.54 7.49
N ALA A 658 32.44 -2.82 6.81
CA ALA A 658 33.64 -3.40 6.23
C ALA A 658 34.52 -4.15 7.25
N ALA A 659 34.51 -3.74 8.53
CA ALA A 659 35.31 -4.37 9.58
C ALA A 659 34.95 -5.85 9.80
N ALA A 660 33.65 -6.18 9.82
CA ALA A 660 33.24 -7.58 9.97
C ALA A 660 33.47 -8.41 8.71
N LEU A 661 33.44 -7.81 7.52
CA LEU A 661 33.73 -8.52 6.27
C LEU A 661 35.24 -8.80 6.08
N ALA A 662 36.09 -7.95 6.63
CA ALA A 662 37.55 -8.03 6.47
C ALA A 662 38.15 -9.34 6.99
N GLU A 663 37.63 -9.88 8.08
CA GLU A 663 38.01 -11.20 8.62
C GLU A 663 37.86 -12.29 7.55
N PHE A 664 36.67 -12.42 6.97
CA PHE A 664 36.37 -13.42 5.94
C PHE A 664 37.18 -13.25 4.67
N TYR A 665 37.42 -12.00 4.27
CA TYR A 665 38.22 -11.69 3.10
C TYR A 665 39.70 -12.06 3.31
N SER A 666 40.28 -11.66 4.44
CA SER A 666 41.69 -11.93 4.77
C SER A 666 41.98 -13.42 4.92
N GLU A 667 41.05 -14.17 5.52
CA GLU A 667 41.12 -15.62 5.68
C GLU A 667 40.81 -16.39 4.38
N ARG A 668 40.33 -15.71 3.33
CA ARG A 668 39.75 -16.33 2.12
C ARG A 668 38.64 -17.35 2.47
N ARG A 669 37.90 -17.08 3.55
CA ARG A 669 36.85 -17.97 4.06
C ARG A 669 35.63 -17.86 3.15
N VAL A 670 35.25 -18.98 2.53
CA VAL A 670 34.09 -19.04 1.64
C VAL A 670 32.80 -18.92 2.46
N VAL A 671 31.98 -17.95 2.09
CA VAL A 671 30.64 -17.67 2.61
C VAL A 671 29.70 -17.60 1.42
N LYS A 672 28.63 -18.41 1.44
CA LYS A 672 27.66 -18.42 0.33
C LYS A 672 26.68 -17.27 0.42
N THR A 673 26.27 -16.91 1.64
CA THR A 673 25.31 -15.83 1.88
C THR A 673 25.72 -14.98 3.07
N PHE A 674 25.80 -13.66 2.86
CA PHE A 674 25.91 -12.68 3.93
C PHE A 674 24.55 -12.03 4.18
N VAL A 675 24.11 -11.99 5.44
CA VAL A 675 22.93 -11.24 5.87
C VAL A 675 23.39 -10.05 6.71
N VAL A 676 23.27 -8.84 6.16
CA VAL A 676 23.70 -7.59 6.79
C VAL A 676 22.49 -6.88 7.39
N VAL A 677 22.49 -6.65 8.69
CA VAL A 677 21.37 -6.04 9.44
C VAL A 677 21.80 -4.67 9.93
N THR A 678 21.34 -3.58 9.29
CA THR A 678 21.86 -2.21 9.49
C THR A 678 20.85 -1.15 9.03
N ASP A 679 21.05 0.13 9.35
CA ASP A 679 20.32 1.23 8.69
C ASP A 679 21.01 1.71 7.40
N GLU A 680 22.09 1.05 6.98
CA GLU A 680 22.91 1.35 5.80
C GLU A 680 23.61 2.72 5.82
N LYS A 681 23.81 3.32 7.01
CA LYS A 681 24.57 4.58 7.17
C LYS A 681 26.04 4.33 7.49
N GLU A 682 26.74 3.69 6.56
CA GLU A 682 28.19 3.51 6.67
C GLU A 682 28.92 4.86 6.63
N ASN A 683 29.70 5.14 7.68
CA ASN A 683 30.36 6.44 7.87
C ASN A 683 31.87 6.35 8.14
N MET A 684 32.42 5.13 8.25
CA MET A 684 33.84 4.90 8.45
C MET A 684 34.35 3.78 7.52
N LYS A 685 35.59 3.93 7.06
CA LYS A 685 36.32 2.91 6.28
C LYS A 685 37.00 1.90 7.20
N HIS A 686 37.15 0.67 6.74
CA HIS A 686 38.05 -0.31 7.34
C HIS A 686 39.19 -0.61 6.34
N ASP A 687 40.44 -0.45 6.76
CA ASP A 687 41.62 -0.57 5.88
C ASP A 687 41.53 0.25 4.57
N GLY A 688 40.96 1.46 4.69
CA GLY A 688 40.81 2.39 3.57
C GLY A 688 39.68 2.07 2.58
N LEU A 689 38.86 1.03 2.85
CA LEU A 689 37.75 0.61 1.99
C LEU A 689 36.41 0.72 2.72
N TYR A 690 35.37 1.09 1.97
CA TYR A 690 33.98 0.93 2.38
C TYR A 690 33.48 -0.50 2.13
N PHE A 691 32.37 -0.88 2.74
CA PHE A 691 31.84 -2.24 2.68
C PHE A 691 31.57 -2.70 1.25
N HIS A 692 30.91 -1.88 0.42
CA HIS A 692 30.60 -2.25 -0.96
C HIS A 692 31.87 -2.50 -1.80
N GLN A 693 32.95 -1.78 -1.50
CA GLN A 693 34.27 -1.92 -2.13
C GLN A 693 34.95 -3.21 -1.69
N LEU A 694 34.97 -3.48 -0.38
CA LEU A 694 35.52 -4.72 0.16
C LEU A 694 34.70 -5.95 -0.28
N PHE A 695 33.38 -5.83 -0.34
CA PHE A 695 32.49 -6.88 -0.85
C PHE A 695 32.72 -7.16 -2.32
N TYR A 696 32.97 -6.15 -3.15
CA TYR A 696 33.37 -6.36 -4.54
C TYR A 696 34.65 -7.19 -4.64
N LYS A 697 35.67 -6.89 -3.82
CA LYS A 697 36.91 -7.69 -3.76
C LYS A 697 36.64 -9.11 -3.28
N TYR A 698 35.83 -9.28 -2.25
CA TYR A 698 35.41 -10.60 -1.78
C TYR A 698 34.69 -11.38 -2.89
N TYR A 699 33.74 -10.75 -3.58
CA TYR A 699 32.91 -11.36 -4.62
C TYR A 699 33.75 -11.86 -5.80
N THR A 700 34.75 -11.08 -6.20
CA THR A 700 35.59 -11.36 -7.37
C THR A 700 36.78 -12.26 -7.07
N GLU A 701 37.36 -12.17 -5.87
CA GLU A 701 38.59 -12.88 -5.53
C GLU A 701 38.39 -14.10 -4.62
N VAL A 702 37.29 -14.16 -3.86
CA VAL A 702 37.01 -15.25 -2.90
C VAL A 702 35.85 -16.11 -3.38
N HIS A 703 34.64 -15.56 -3.40
CA HIS A 703 33.43 -16.29 -3.77
C HIS A 703 32.32 -15.32 -4.18
N PRO A 704 31.54 -15.60 -5.25
CA PRO A 704 30.38 -14.81 -5.66
C PRO A 704 29.20 -14.99 -4.68
N ALA A 705 29.35 -14.48 -3.46
CA ALA A 705 28.39 -14.62 -2.38
C ALA A 705 27.11 -13.85 -2.66
N GLN A 706 25.99 -14.42 -2.23
CA GLN A 706 24.73 -13.70 -2.14
C GLN A 706 24.79 -12.71 -0.98
N ILE A 707 24.21 -11.53 -1.16
CA ILE A 707 24.11 -10.53 -0.12
C ILE A 707 22.65 -10.11 0.10
N VAL A 708 22.27 -10.09 1.38
CA VAL A 708 20.92 -9.81 1.86
C VAL A 708 21.02 -8.70 2.87
N PHE A 709 20.34 -7.59 2.63
CA PHE A 709 20.21 -6.50 3.58
C PHE A 709 18.88 -6.60 4.30
N VAL A 710 18.91 -6.53 5.63
CA VAL A 710 17.76 -6.26 6.48
C VAL A 710 17.94 -4.84 7.00
N SER A 711 17.32 -3.90 6.28
CA SER A 711 17.58 -2.47 6.38
C SER A 711 16.54 -1.76 7.23
N PHE A 712 16.95 -0.89 8.15
CA PHE A 712 16.03 -0.04 8.92
C PHE A 712 15.77 1.28 8.19
N LEU A 713 14.90 1.24 7.17
CA LEU A 713 14.66 2.36 6.25
C LEU A 713 13.17 2.70 6.14
N GLU A 714 12.88 3.89 5.61
CA GLU A 714 11.50 4.23 5.27
C GLU A 714 10.96 3.32 4.13
N PRO A 715 9.65 3.06 4.09
CA PRO A 715 9.06 2.26 3.02
C PRO A 715 9.39 2.82 1.63
N ASN A 716 9.89 1.95 0.74
CA ASN A 716 10.34 2.27 -0.63
C ASN A 716 11.66 3.04 -0.75
N GLN A 717 12.36 3.31 0.35
CA GLN A 717 13.70 3.86 0.29
C GLN A 717 14.70 2.78 -0.12
N THR A 718 15.60 3.10 -1.04
CA THR A 718 16.77 2.26 -1.35
C THR A 718 17.92 2.69 -0.47
N GLY A 719 18.56 1.74 0.20
CA GLY A 719 19.67 2.02 1.09
C GLY A 719 20.95 2.36 0.32
N VAL A 720 21.87 3.05 1.00
CA VAL A 720 23.07 3.61 0.39
C VAL A 720 24.01 2.49 -0.08
N MET A 721 24.27 1.52 0.78
CA MET A 721 25.13 0.37 0.48
C MET A 721 24.52 -0.49 -0.63
N THR A 722 23.20 -0.70 -0.57
CA THR A 722 22.43 -1.39 -1.62
C THR A 722 22.59 -0.71 -2.98
N ALA A 723 22.47 0.62 -3.05
CA ALA A 723 22.64 1.38 -4.29
C ALA A 723 24.09 1.30 -4.81
N ALA A 724 25.09 1.37 -3.92
CA ALA A 724 26.50 1.28 -4.28
C ALA A 724 26.86 -0.09 -4.88
N LEU A 725 26.34 -1.18 -4.32
CA LEU A 725 26.52 -2.53 -4.88
C LEU A 725 25.88 -2.68 -6.26
N ARG A 726 24.67 -2.13 -6.47
CA ARG A 726 24.01 -2.13 -7.79
C ARG A 726 24.81 -1.36 -8.84
N ASN A 727 25.46 -0.27 -8.45
CA ASN A 727 26.34 0.48 -9.35
C ASN A 727 27.55 -0.38 -9.80
N LEU A 728 27.98 -1.31 -8.95
CA LEU A 728 29.02 -2.30 -9.25
C LEU A 728 28.48 -3.56 -9.97
N GLY A 729 27.19 -3.63 -10.28
CA GLY A 729 26.57 -4.75 -10.99
C GLY A 729 26.18 -5.94 -10.10
N ILE A 730 26.32 -5.79 -8.77
CA ILE A 730 25.88 -6.78 -7.79
C ILE A 730 24.46 -6.41 -7.37
N GLU A 731 23.52 -7.36 -7.47
CA GLU A 731 22.10 -7.14 -7.12
C GLU A 731 21.80 -7.71 -5.72
N PRO A 732 21.90 -6.89 -4.66
CA PRO A 732 21.52 -7.30 -3.30
C PRO A 732 20.00 -7.51 -3.17
N ILE A 733 19.61 -8.46 -2.31
CA ILE A 733 18.24 -8.57 -1.81
C ILE A 733 18.10 -7.62 -0.63
N GLN A 734 17.07 -6.78 -0.62
CA GLN A 734 16.87 -5.78 0.44
C GLN A 734 15.49 -5.92 1.08
N PHE A 735 15.47 -5.98 2.40
CA PHE A 735 14.27 -6.03 3.24
C PHE A 735 14.21 -4.81 4.13
N ALA A 736 13.31 -3.88 3.82
CA ALA A 736 13.10 -2.70 4.66
C ALA A 736 12.19 -3.02 5.85
N LEU A 737 12.70 -2.83 7.06
CA LEU A 737 11.96 -2.87 8.33
C LEU A 737 11.86 -1.47 8.92
N ASP A 738 10.81 -1.24 9.71
CA ASP A 738 10.68 0.01 10.46
C ASP A 738 11.76 0.08 11.54
N ALA A 739 12.45 1.22 11.64
CA ALA A 739 13.56 1.40 12.57
C ALA A 739 13.15 1.39 14.05
N ARG A 740 11.90 1.75 14.36
CA ARG A 740 11.40 1.83 15.74
C ARG A 740 10.68 0.57 16.15
N LEU A 741 9.87 0.02 15.25
CA LEU A 741 9.02 -1.15 15.49
C LEU A 741 9.20 -2.16 14.35
N PRO A 742 10.37 -2.82 14.26
CA PRO A 742 10.62 -3.78 13.20
C PRO A 742 9.59 -4.91 13.25
N ASP A 743 8.96 -5.18 12.12
CA ASP A 743 7.94 -6.22 12.02
C ASP A 743 8.59 -7.59 11.77
N LEU A 744 8.89 -8.31 12.85
CA LEU A 744 9.52 -9.62 12.79
C LEU A 744 8.58 -10.76 12.35
N THR A 745 7.33 -10.46 12.00
CA THR A 745 6.53 -11.43 11.24
C THR A 745 7.07 -11.65 9.83
N LYS A 746 7.82 -10.69 9.29
CA LYS A 746 8.47 -10.79 7.97
C LYS A 746 9.70 -11.70 7.96
N LEU A 747 10.15 -12.20 9.10
CA LEU A 747 11.31 -13.09 9.15
C LEU A 747 11.07 -14.36 8.32
N ASP A 748 9.88 -14.94 8.42
CA ASP A 748 9.48 -16.10 7.62
C ASP A 748 9.55 -15.75 6.12
N SER A 749 9.04 -14.57 5.72
CA SER A 749 9.14 -14.05 4.35
C SER A 749 10.59 -13.92 3.87
N ILE A 750 11.49 -13.42 4.72
CA ILE A 750 12.92 -13.26 4.41
C ILE A 750 13.52 -14.63 4.14
N LEU A 751 13.37 -15.56 5.07
CA LEU A 751 13.92 -16.92 4.97
C LEU A 751 13.34 -17.68 3.77
N GLY A 752 12.03 -17.55 3.55
CA GLY A 752 11.33 -18.11 2.41
C GLY A 752 11.91 -17.62 1.09
N LEU A 753 12.14 -16.32 0.96
CA LEU A 753 12.75 -15.74 -0.23
C LEU A 753 14.17 -16.24 -0.45
N LEU A 754 14.97 -16.37 0.61
CA LEU A 754 16.33 -16.93 0.51
C LEU A 754 16.30 -18.38 0.06
N SER A 755 15.38 -19.20 0.58
CA SER A 755 15.19 -20.57 0.12
C SER A 755 14.79 -20.64 -1.35
N THR A 756 13.99 -19.68 -1.84
CA THR A 756 13.65 -19.64 -3.27
C THR A 756 14.81 -19.23 -4.20
N GLU A 757 15.95 -18.80 -3.67
CA GLU A 757 17.17 -18.58 -4.44
C GLU A 757 18.09 -19.80 -4.46
N ALA A 758 17.87 -20.76 -3.55
CA ALA A 758 18.69 -21.96 -3.45
C ALA A 758 18.51 -22.88 -4.67
N GLN A 759 19.54 -23.68 -4.96
CA GLN A 759 19.49 -24.65 -6.06
C GLN A 759 18.36 -25.69 -5.91
N PRO A 760 18.06 -26.25 -4.73
CA PRO A 760 16.97 -27.23 -4.56
C PRO A 760 15.62 -26.71 -5.03
N PHE A 761 15.31 -25.43 -4.78
CA PHE A 761 14.08 -24.80 -5.25
C PHE A 761 13.96 -24.83 -6.78
N ARG A 762 15.06 -24.57 -7.49
CA ARG A 762 15.08 -24.60 -8.97
C ARG A 762 14.79 -26.02 -9.47
N HIS A 763 15.47 -27.02 -8.90
CA HIS A 763 15.25 -28.43 -9.25
C HIS A 763 13.81 -28.87 -8.99
N MET A 764 13.23 -28.49 -7.85
CA MET A 764 11.85 -28.83 -7.52
C MET A 764 10.85 -28.25 -8.53
N VAL A 765 11.06 -26.99 -8.97
CA VAL A 765 10.19 -26.34 -9.96
C VAL A 765 10.37 -26.97 -11.35
N ASP A 766 11.61 -27.27 -11.74
CA ASP A 766 11.92 -27.92 -13.02
C ASP A 766 11.35 -29.35 -13.09
N HIS A 767 11.40 -30.10 -11.99
CA HIS A 767 10.77 -31.42 -11.87
C HIS A 767 9.24 -31.36 -11.94
N ALA A 768 8.62 -30.35 -11.31
CA ALA A 768 7.17 -30.16 -11.35
C ALA A 768 6.65 -29.89 -12.78
N ASP A 769 7.46 -29.25 -13.62
CA ASP A 769 7.13 -28.98 -15.03
C ASP A 769 7.42 -30.18 -15.94
N GLY A 770 8.55 -30.87 -15.73
CA GLY A 770 9.04 -31.94 -16.62
C GLY A 770 8.35 -33.31 -16.48
N GLY A 771 7.62 -33.57 -15.39
CA GLY A 771 6.95 -34.87 -15.12
C GLY A 771 5.72 -35.18 -16.00
N GLY A 772 5.73 -34.81 -17.27
CA GLY A 772 4.58 -34.94 -18.18
C GLY A 772 4.79 -35.81 -19.42
N GLU A 773 6.03 -36.07 -19.85
CA GLU A 773 6.28 -36.68 -21.18
C GLU A 773 7.19 -37.93 -21.19
N GLY A 774 7.65 -38.40 -20.04
CA GLY A 774 8.49 -39.61 -19.94
C GLY A 774 7.71 -40.84 -19.49
N GLU A 775 7.44 -41.75 -20.44
CA GLU A 775 7.26 -43.20 -20.22
C GLU A 775 6.11 -43.64 -19.30
N VAL A 776 4.88 -43.60 -19.84
CA VAL A 776 3.98 -44.76 -19.72
C VAL A 776 4.28 -45.69 -20.90
N GLY A 777 5.54 -46.14 -20.97
CA GLY A 777 5.96 -47.23 -21.85
C GLY A 777 5.69 -48.52 -21.09
N GLY A 778 4.80 -49.36 -21.65
CA GLY A 778 4.32 -50.56 -20.98
C GLY A 778 5.43 -51.50 -20.55
N GLU A 779 5.57 -51.70 -19.24
CA GLU A 779 5.89 -53.01 -18.70
C GLU A 779 4.57 -53.79 -18.63
N GLU A 780 4.15 -54.33 -19.78
CA GLU A 780 3.33 -55.54 -19.79
C GLU A 780 4.18 -56.64 -19.16
N GLY A 781 3.69 -57.20 -18.06
CA GLY A 781 4.41 -58.11 -17.21
C GLY A 781 4.83 -59.41 -17.89
N GLU A 782 6.09 -59.77 -17.67
CA GLU A 782 6.45 -61.17 -17.49
C GLU A 782 6.33 -61.48 -15.99
N GLU A 783 5.23 -62.14 -15.63
CA GLU A 783 5.07 -62.86 -14.37
C GLU A 783 6.11 -63.99 -14.30
N GLY A 784 7.25 -63.71 -13.68
CA GLY A 784 8.18 -64.71 -13.19
C GLY A 784 7.93 -64.93 -11.70
N GLY A 785 7.12 -65.94 -11.37
CA GLY A 785 6.96 -66.41 -10.00
C GLY A 785 8.23 -67.07 -9.48
N GLU A 786 8.57 -66.77 -8.23
CA GLU A 786 9.36 -67.68 -7.41
C GLU A 786 8.88 -67.58 -5.96
N GLU A 787 8.37 -68.72 -5.50
CA GLU A 787 7.91 -69.02 -4.16
C GLU A 787 9.10 -68.99 -3.19
N GLY A 788 8.92 -68.32 -2.06
CA GLY A 788 9.87 -68.29 -0.95
C GLY A 788 9.14 -68.43 0.37
N GLU A 789 8.81 -69.67 0.73
CA GLU A 789 8.35 -70.09 2.05
C GLU A 789 9.48 -70.00 3.10
N GLY A 790 9.10 -69.64 4.32
CA GLY A 790 9.90 -69.70 5.56
C GLY A 790 9.35 -68.66 6.54
N GLY A 791 8.56 -69.00 7.57
CA GLY A 791 8.98 -69.78 8.75
C GLY A 791 9.91 -68.89 9.58
N GLU A 792 9.63 -68.44 10.80
CA GLU A 792 9.20 -69.15 12.00
C GLU A 792 9.00 -68.11 13.14
N GLU A 793 8.14 -68.46 14.11
CA GLU A 793 8.24 -68.17 15.56
C GLU A 793 8.24 -66.70 16.06
N GLY A 794 7.46 -66.24 17.06
CA GLY A 794 6.60 -66.93 18.03
C GLY A 794 7.07 -66.77 19.47
N GLU A 795 7.04 -65.56 20.06
CA GLU A 795 7.12 -65.25 21.51
C GLU A 795 6.42 -63.88 21.68
N ASP A 796 5.26 -63.66 22.32
CA ASP A 796 4.70 -63.99 23.64
C ASP A 796 5.46 -63.38 24.84
N GLU A 797 4.69 -62.93 25.83
CA GLU A 797 5.00 -62.06 27.00
C GLU A 797 4.93 -60.54 26.70
N GLY A 798 4.04 -59.73 27.31
CA GLY A 798 3.43 -59.82 28.63
C GLY A 798 3.90 -58.61 29.44
N GLY A 799 3.03 -57.61 29.65
CA GLY A 799 3.41 -56.40 30.39
C GLY A 799 2.26 -55.43 30.57
N ASP A 800 1.41 -55.73 31.54
CA ASP A 800 0.54 -54.77 32.23
C ASP A 800 1.38 -53.60 32.75
N GLU A 801 0.90 -52.36 32.58
CA GLU A 801 0.99 -51.34 33.63
C GLU A 801 0.02 -50.19 33.34
N ALA A 802 -0.91 -50.02 34.27
CA ALA A 802 -1.77 -48.86 34.40
C ALA A 802 -1.45 -48.22 35.75
N GLU A 803 -1.04 -46.95 35.74
CA GLU A 803 -1.38 -45.92 36.73
C GLU A 803 -1.24 -44.53 36.10
#